data_AF-A0A951XPU4-F1
#
_entry.id   AF-A0A951XPU4-F1
#
_cell.length_a   1.000
_cell.length_b   1.000
_cell.length_c   1.000
_cell.angle_alpha   90.00
_cell.angle_beta   90.00
_cell.angle_gamma   90.00
#
_symmetry.space_group_name_H-M   'P 1'
#
loop_
_entity.id
_entity.type
_entity.pdbx_description
1 polymer ?
#
loop_
_entity_poly.entity_id
_entity_poly.type
_entity_poly.pdbx_seq_one_letter_code
_entity_poly.pdbx_strand_id
1 'polypeptide(L)'
;MLTQKAASSDAAAAADKAAGTITQGDITIVADATTTAVSVKQDAAVTAVNAAETTGGVTESASVKFSALTAGQTIILGGLTLTADVAMTANEVAAAFANLVNGAAYGALVPAGDTQSGALATKGTYTGVFTGWTSGAASGDTVVFTSTTANSDVGNLANTGTGTATVTTTAGKAHDATPAGGKAGIVAGAVAITGGAALKTVTVDGYATGLSLTGGSNTALDTISLANGANATIASAASTLALVLKNVNGTVNVQAGTTTLNADVSGTGTAALKSASATAVNVSGSGSVSGTTTGDLTAATSISTAAFTGTATFTLDSTATSYTGGAGKDIVTFSNSTAATKAIDLGAGDDTLVFAGTNVPTVVLKGGEGTDTISLAAADAVTLSGATTFASKLDSFERLVITGATGAQAINVANLGFADYVTVAGVGGAGTLTLNDLANNGTVVLNAAITNGVTVNVKDAAAGTADVLNVVVSNAATIAGGKLTAANVETINLTATDSAAPISAVHTLTLAADAATSATVKGNAGLTLTLDAASNKLATIDASALTGALTAGNTLGAVAMTITGGSGNDVLTASSGATAKADVLNGGAGNDTLIAGTNGAKLTGGAGNDLFVVTAVDATSGTKEANTYSTILDFSAGDLLKLEFFNDTGSAVGGVADGATGKAASFAKLTAVLDEGTAVFANYVTAAMEQIDANSGAGGDAIWFSFKGDSYVVVDSGAVTTGTFANGEDLVIKLTGVDLTNASWNATQGTIALV
;
A
#
# COMPACT_ATOMS: atom_id res chain seq x y z
N MET A 1 5.53 8.03 -52.59
CA MET A 1 4.86 7.50 -51.40
C MET A 1 4.96 5.98 -51.45
N LEU A 2 5.43 5.36 -50.36
CA LEU A 2 5.53 3.90 -50.22
C LEU A 2 4.71 3.47 -49.01
N THR A 3 3.92 2.40 -49.16
CA THR A 3 3.12 1.85 -48.06
C THR A 3 3.33 0.34 -47.97
N GLN A 4 3.65 -0.15 -46.78
CA GLN A 4 3.71 -1.56 -46.45
C GLN A 4 2.61 -1.88 -45.43
N LYS A 5 1.95 -3.03 -45.61
CA LYS A 5 0.84 -3.48 -44.76
C LYS A 5 1.18 -4.87 -44.21
N ALA A 6 1.00 -5.07 -42.92
CA ALA A 6 1.01 -6.38 -42.30
C ALA A 6 -0.30 -7.10 -42.65
N ALA A 7 -0.27 -7.97 -43.65
CA ALA A 7 -1.45 -8.75 -44.04
C ALA A 7 -1.60 -9.98 -43.12
N SER A 8 -2.60 -9.95 -42.24
CA SER A 8 -3.24 -11.16 -41.70
C SER A 8 -4.75 -11.02 -41.79
N SER A 9 -5.49 -12.13 -41.80
CA SER A 9 -6.95 -12.06 -41.65
C SER A 9 -7.27 -11.79 -40.18
N ASP A 10 -7.96 -10.68 -39.89
CA ASP A 10 -8.36 -10.28 -38.52
C ASP A 10 -9.05 -11.42 -37.75
N ALA A 11 -9.80 -12.28 -38.45
CA ALA A 11 -10.46 -13.46 -37.88
C ALA A 11 -9.48 -14.56 -37.42
N ALA A 12 -8.33 -14.73 -38.07
CA ALA A 12 -7.31 -15.69 -37.65
C ALA A 12 -6.53 -15.17 -36.44
N ALA A 13 -6.24 -13.86 -36.39
CA ALA A 13 -5.55 -13.24 -35.26
C ALA A 13 -6.39 -13.25 -33.97
N ALA A 14 -7.71 -13.08 -34.09
CA ALA A 14 -8.62 -13.06 -32.94
C ALA A 14 -8.70 -14.40 -32.18
N ALA A 15 -8.46 -15.53 -32.87
CA ALA A 15 -8.51 -16.88 -32.33
C ALA A 15 -7.11 -17.50 -32.10
N ASP A 16 -6.03 -16.75 -32.40
CA ASP A 16 -4.66 -17.23 -32.29
C ASP A 16 -4.22 -17.35 -30.83
N LYS A 17 -3.87 -18.56 -30.41
CA LYS A 17 -3.34 -18.88 -29.07
C LYS A 17 -1.81 -18.83 -29.00
N ALA A 18 -1.15 -18.60 -30.12
CA ALA A 18 0.30 -18.66 -30.26
C ALA A 18 0.86 -17.33 -30.77
N ALA A 19 0.57 -16.22 -30.08
CA ALA A 19 1.11 -14.86 -30.27
C ALA A 19 2.04 -14.64 -31.49
N GLY A 20 1.50 -14.80 -32.71
CA GLY A 20 2.29 -14.66 -33.93
C GLY A 20 2.69 -13.20 -34.15
N THR A 21 3.90 -12.95 -34.64
CA THR A 21 4.36 -11.60 -35.00
C THR A 21 4.68 -11.51 -36.49
N ILE A 22 4.16 -10.47 -37.14
CA ILE A 22 4.46 -10.14 -38.53
C ILE A 22 5.54 -9.06 -38.55
N THR A 23 6.69 -9.41 -39.10
CA THR A 23 7.78 -8.46 -39.33
C THR A 23 7.67 -7.88 -40.73
N GLN A 24 7.43 -6.57 -40.79
CA GLN A 24 7.49 -5.79 -42.02
C GLN A 24 8.95 -5.64 -42.47
N GLY A 25 9.19 -5.74 -43.77
CA GLY A 25 10.53 -5.69 -44.36
C GLY A 25 11.07 -4.26 -44.45
N ASP A 26 12.40 -4.15 -44.41
CA ASP A 26 13.10 -2.86 -44.48
C ASP A 26 12.82 -2.10 -45.79
N ILE A 27 12.81 -0.78 -45.68
CA ILE A 27 12.55 0.16 -46.77
C ILE A 27 13.81 0.96 -47.05
N THR A 28 14.27 0.96 -48.31
CA THR A 28 15.36 1.82 -48.78
C THR A 28 14.86 2.74 -49.89
N ILE A 29 15.11 4.05 -49.78
CA ILE A 29 14.74 5.08 -50.76
C ILE A 29 15.96 5.91 -51.12
N VAL A 30 16.16 6.18 -52.40
CA VAL A 30 17.18 7.12 -52.90
C VAL A 30 16.46 8.27 -53.61
N ALA A 31 16.47 9.46 -53.00
CA ALA A 31 15.90 10.66 -53.57
C ALA A 31 16.89 11.31 -54.54
N ASP A 32 16.44 11.57 -55.77
CA ASP A 32 17.26 12.23 -56.79
C ASP A 32 17.30 13.76 -56.60
N ALA A 33 17.96 14.46 -57.52
CA ALA A 33 18.10 15.92 -57.48
C ALA A 33 16.77 16.70 -57.67
N THR A 34 15.68 16.02 -58.07
CA THR A 34 14.36 16.64 -58.31
C THR A 34 13.32 16.26 -57.27
N THR A 35 13.60 15.23 -56.46
CA THR A 35 12.68 14.71 -55.44
C THR A 35 12.52 15.73 -54.32
N THR A 36 11.31 16.26 -54.14
CA THR A 36 11.00 17.28 -53.11
C THR A 36 10.35 16.72 -51.86
N ALA A 37 9.79 15.50 -51.92
CA ALA A 37 9.08 14.87 -50.82
C ALA A 37 9.27 13.34 -50.81
N VAL A 38 9.45 12.77 -49.62
CA VAL A 38 9.42 11.33 -49.38
C VAL A 38 8.36 11.01 -48.33
N SER A 39 7.53 9.99 -48.59
CA SER A 39 6.52 9.53 -47.63
C SER A 39 6.54 8.00 -47.56
N VAL A 40 6.68 7.47 -46.34
CA VAL A 40 6.70 6.05 -45.99
C VAL A 40 5.63 5.80 -44.92
N LYS A 41 4.84 4.74 -45.12
CA LYS A 41 3.92 4.22 -44.11
C LYS A 41 4.10 2.71 -43.98
N GLN A 42 4.42 2.25 -42.78
CA GLN A 42 4.30 0.87 -42.35
C GLN A 42 3.17 0.77 -41.34
N ASP A 43 2.54 -0.39 -41.21
CA ASP A 43 1.58 -0.58 -40.13
C ASP A 43 2.28 -0.41 -38.78
N ALA A 44 1.62 0.29 -37.85
CA ALA A 44 2.19 0.59 -36.54
C ALA A 44 2.50 -0.71 -35.78
N ALA A 45 3.53 -0.67 -34.94
CA ALA A 45 3.87 -1.82 -34.12
C ALA A 45 2.72 -2.15 -33.16
N VAL A 46 2.39 -3.44 -33.04
CA VAL A 46 1.35 -3.97 -32.15
C VAL A 46 1.95 -5.10 -31.35
N THR A 47 1.74 -5.11 -30.04
CA THR A 47 2.14 -6.23 -29.18
C THR A 47 1.17 -7.40 -29.41
N ALA A 48 1.70 -8.60 -29.63
CA ALA A 48 0.87 -9.79 -29.77
C ALA A 48 0.13 -10.12 -28.47
N VAL A 49 -1.14 -10.52 -28.59
CA VAL A 49 -1.98 -10.94 -27.47
C VAL A 49 -2.53 -12.32 -27.79
N ASN A 50 -2.40 -13.26 -26.86
CA ASN A 50 -3.00 -14.59 -27.02
C ASN A 50 -4.52 -14.50 -26.85
N ALA A 51 -5.25 -15.21 -27.72
CA ALA A 51 -6.66 -15.44 -27.53
C ALA A 51 -6.91 -16.29 -26.27
N ALA A 52 -7.95 -15.95 -25.51
CA ALA A 52 -8.33 -16.65 -24.30
C ALA A 52 -9.75 -17.22 -24.42
N GLU A 53 -10.00 -18.33 -23.72
CA GLU A 53 -11.34 -18.90 -23.57
C GLU A 53 -12.02 -18.23 -22.37
N THR A 54 -13.02 -17.39 -22.61
CA THR A 54 -13.55 -16.49 -21.56
C THR A 54 -14.90 -16.90 -20.98
N THR A 55 -15.55 -17.97 -21.46
CA THR A 55 -16.82 -18.48 -20.89
C THR A 55 -16.94 -20.01 -20.97
N GLY A 56 -17.79 -20.60 -20.13
CA GLY A 56 -18.33 -21.97 -20.31
C GLY A 56 -17.61 -23.13 -19.62
N GLY A 57 -16.44 -22.91 -19.00
CA GLY A 57 -15.75 -23.95 -18.21
C GLY A 57 -16.44 -24.18 -16.86
N VAL A 58 -16.68 -25.43 -16.51
CA VAL A 58 -17.20 -25.83 -15.20
C VAL A 58 -16.17 -26.78 -14.58
N THR A 59 -15.58 -26.39 -13.46
CA THR A 59 -14.81 -27.33 -12.65
C THR A 59 -15.78 -28.29 -11.97
N GLU A 60 -15.54 -29.58 -12.14
CA GLU A 60 -16.41 -30.61 -11.56
C GLU A 60 -16.55 -30.43 -10.05
N SER A 61 -17.78 -30.57 -9.56
CA SER A 61 -18.05 -30.56 -8.13
C SER A 61 -18.96 -31.71 -7.74
N ALA A 62 -18.80 -32.21 -6.53
CA ALA A 62 -19.62 -33.25 -5.95
C ALA A 62 -20.16 -32.79 -4.60
N SER A 63 -21.48 -32.63 -4.50
CA SER A 63 -22.14 -32.42 -3.21
C SER A 63 -22.40 -33.78 -2.57
N VAL A 64 -21.74 -34.05 -1.44
CA VAL A 64 -21.85 -35.33 -0.73
C VAL A 64 -22.65 -35.12 0.54
N LYS A 65 -23.81 -35.76 0.62
CA LYS A 65 -24.65 -35.80 1.80
C LYS A 65 -24.39 -37.08 2.59
N PHE A 66 -23.90 -36.94 3.81
CA PHE A 66 -23.52 -38.05 4.67
C PHE A 66 -24.70 -38.58 5.48
N SER A 67 -24.65 -39.85 5.85
CA SER A 67 -25.55 -40.46 6.83
C SER A 67 -24.80 -40.76 8.13
N ALA A 68 -25.55 -41.04 9.20
CA ALA A 68 -24.95 -41.49 10.45
C ALA A 68 -24.19 -42.82 10.24
N LEU A 69 -23.05 -42.97 10.92
CA LEU A 69 -22.27 -44.20 10.93
C LEU A 69 -22.41 -44.90 12.28
N THR A 70 -22.53 -46.23 12.25
CA THR A 70 -22.30 -47.05 13.44
C THR A 70 -20.81 -47.38 13.55
N ALA A 71 -20.35 -47.72 14.76
CA ALA A 71 -18.99 -48.17 14.98
C ALA A 71 -18.59 -49.29 13.98
N GLY A 72 -17.40 -49.17 13.40
CA GLY A 72 -16.84 -50.06 12.38
C GLY A 72 -17.23 -49.74 10.93
N GLN A 73 -18.19 -48.84 10.67
CA GLN A 73 -18.51 -48.45 9.30
C GLN A 73 -17.48 -47.46 8.73
N THR A 74 -17.28 -47.52 7.40
CA THR A 74 -16.31 -46.66 6.70
C THR A 74 -16.95 -45.75 5.66
N ILE A 75 -16.38 -44.57 5.47
CA ILE A 75 -16.59 -43.75 4.26
C ILE A 75 -15.25 -43.60 3.56
N ILE A 76 -15.24 -43.85 2.24
CA ILE A 76 -14.03 -43.77 1.42
C ILE A 76 -14.28 -42.82 0.26
N LEU A 77 -13.66 -41.64 0.27
CA LEU A 77 -13.80 -40.62 -0.77
C LEU A 77 -12.41 -40.17 -1.24
N GLY A 78 -12.18 -40.12 -2.55
CA GLY A 78 -10.92 -39.59 -3.12
C GLY A 78 -9.64 -40.27 -2.62
N GLY A 79 -9.72 -41.52 -2.16
CA GLY A 79 -8.59 -42.26 -1.58
C GLY A 79 -8.40 -42.09 -0.07
N LEU A 80 -9.16 -41.19 0.58
CA LEU A 80 -9.19 -41.03 2.04
C LEU A 80 -10.29 -41.92 2.63
N THR A 81 -9.95 -42.67 3.68
CA THR A 81 -10.85 -43.56 4.42
C THR A 81 -11.05 -43.04 5.83
N LEU A 82 -12.30 -42.78 6.23
CA LEU A 82 -12.72 -42.61 7.62
C LEU A 82 -13.32 -43.93 8.12
N THR A 83 -12.86 -44.44 9.27
CA THR A 83 -13.49 -45.55 9.99
C THR A 83 -14.08 -45.03 11.29
N ALA A 84 -15.37 -45.22 11.53
CA ALA A 84 -16.01 -44.78 12.76
C ALA A 84 -15.62 -45.72 13.92
N ASP A 85 -14.94 -45.21 14.94
CA ASP A 85 -14.56 -46.00 16.13
C ASP A 85 -15.72 -46.10 17.13
N VAL A 86 -16.62 -45.11 17.12
CA VAL A 86 -17.92 -45.09 17.81
C VAL A 86 -19.01 -44.62 16.86
N ALA A 87 -20.28 -44.62 17.30
CA ALA A 87 -21.36 -44.08 16.47
C ALA A 87 -21.17 -42.57 16.21
N MET A 88 -21.34 -42.15 14.95
CA MET A 88 -21.23 -40.77 14.49
C MET A 88 -22.54 -40.33 13.84
N THR A 89 -22.99 -39.12 14.14
CA THR A 89 -24.12 -38.46 13.46
C THR A 89 -23.71 -38.03 12.05
N ALA A 90 -24.70 -37.77 11.18
CA ALA A 90 -24.44 -37.34 9.80
C ALA A 90 -23.62 -36.03 9.73
N ASN A 91 -23.86 -35.08 10.64
CA ASN A 91 -23.12 -33.82 10.72
C ASN A 91 -21.68 -34.05 11.19
N GLU A 92 -21.45 -34.98 12.13
CA GLU A 92 -20.09 -35.33 12.57
C GLU A 92 -19.30 -35.99 11.44
N VAL A 93 -19.95 -36.82 10.62
CA VAL A 93 -19.31 -37.42 9.43
C VAL A 93 -19.03 -36.35 8.37
N ALA A 94 -19.93 -35.39 8.15
CA ALA A 94 -19.70 -34.28 7.23
C ALA A 94 -18.54 -33.38 7.69
N ALA A 95 -18.48 -33.02 8.98
CA ALA A 95 -17.39 -32.25 9.55
C ALA A 95 -16.03 -32.96 9.39
N ALA A 96 -16.04 -34.30 9.41
CA ALA A 96 -14.87 -35.12 9.17
C ALA A 96 -14.26 -34.94 7.76
N PHE A 97 -15.07 -34.62 6.75
CA PHE A 97 -14.60 -34.41 5.38
C PHE A 97 -14.58 -32.93 4.94
N ALA A 98 -14.66 -31.98 5.89
CA ALA A 98 -14.65 -30.55 5.58
C ALA A 98 -13.23 -30.01 5.36
N ASN A 99 -13.08 -29.00 4.51
CA ASN A 99 -11.84 -28.25 4.28
C ASN A 99 -10.61 -29.10 3.90
N LEU A 100 -10.80 -30.24 3.23
CA LEU A 100 -9.72 -31.14 2.85
C LEU A 100 -8.88 -30.56 1.72
N VAL A 101 -7.55 -30.65 1.87
CA VAL A 101 -6.58 -30.26 0.87
C VAL A 101 -6.13 -31.48 0.06
N ASN A 102 -6.05 -31.31 -1.27
CA ASN A 102 -5.56 -32.34 -2.19
C ASN A 102 -4.10 -32.72 -1.89
N GLY A 103 -3.81 -34.02 -1.86
CA GLY A 103 -2.49 -34.57 -1.63
C GLY A 103 -2.08 -34.62 -0.15
N ALA A 104 -2.94 -34.17 0.76
CA ALA A 104 -2.69 -34.30 2.19
C ALA A 104 -2.87 -35.75 2.64
N ALA A 105 -1.84 -36.29 3.31
CA ALA A 105 -1.91 -37.55 4.03
C ALA A 105 -2.28 -37.29 5.49
N TYR A 106 -3.06 -38.19 6.09
CA TYR A 106 -3.34 -38.13 7.52
C TYR A 106 -2.03 -38.12 8.34
N GLY A 107 -1.87 -37.12 9.22
CA GLY A 107 -0.68 -36.95 10.07
C GLY A 107 0.51 -36.19 9.44
N ALA A 108 0.38 -35.67 8.21
CA ALA A 108 1.35 -34.74 7.64
C ALA A 108 1.15 -33.30 8.19
N LEU A 109 2.16 -32.42 8.06
CA LEU A 109 1.97 -30.98 8.26
C LEU A 109 1.06 -30.45 7.14
N VAL A 110 -0.20 -30.15 7.46
CA VAL A 110 -1.22 -29.64 6.51
C VAL A 110 -1.58 -28.20 6.89
N PRO A 111 -1.96 -27.32 5.93
CA PRO A 111 -2.38 -25.95 6.22
C PRO A 111 -3.47 -25.84 7.30
N ALA A 112 -3.42 -24.77 8.10
CA ALA A 112 -4.37 -24.51 9.18
C ALA A 112 -5.82 -24.54 8.68
N GLY A 113 -6.68 -25.35 9.30
CA GLY A 113 -8.09 -25.50 8.94
C GLY A 113 -8.45 -26.77 8.17
N ASP A 114 -7.47 -27.56 7.69
CA ASP A 114 -7.72 -28.91 7.16
C ASP A 114 -8.06 -29.88 8.31
N THR A 115 -9.20 -30.55 8.20
CA THR A 115 -9.75 -31.44 9.23
C THR A 115 -8.95 -32.72 9.45
N GLN A 116 -8.00 -33.03 8.57
CA GLN A 116 -7.03 -34.14 8.76
C GLN A 116 -5.89 -33.79 9.73
N SER A 117 -5.75 -32.52 10.12
CA SER A 117 -4.64 -32.00 10.95
C SER A 117 -5.02 -31.62 12.40
N GLY A 118 -6.29 -31.77 12.80
CA GLY A 118 -6.81 -31.36 14.12
C GLY A 118 -7.81 -32.33 14.75
N ALA A 119 -8.14 -32.10 16.03
CA ALA A 119 -8.75 -33.04 17.01
C ALA A 119 -10.18 -33.60 16.75
N LEU A 120 -10.48 -34.12 15.56
CA LEU A 120 -11.66 -34.97 15.30
C LEU A 120 -11.36 -36.48 15.39
N ALA A 121 -10.12 -36.85 15.75
CA ALA A 121 -9.66 -38.23 15.95
C ALA A 121 -10.17 -38.92 17.24
N THR A 122 -11.26 -38.44 17.84
CA THR A 122 -11.84 -39.05 19.06
C THR A 122 -13.00 -40.01 18.80
N LYS A 123 -13.62 -39.96 17.60
CA LYS A 123 -14.74 -40.84 17.22
C LYS A 123 -14.50 -41.68 15.97
N GLY A 124 -13.39 -41.47 15.27
CA GLY A 124 -13.02 -42.25 14.08
C GLY A 124 -11.57 -42.05 13.67
N THR A 125 -11.05 -43.00 12.90
CA THR A 125 -9.66 -43.07 12.45
C THR A 125 -9.56 -42.88 10.93
N TYR A 126 -8.57 -42.08 10.49
CA TYR A 126 -8.29 -41.87 9.06
C TYR A 126 -7.13 -42.74 8.55
N THR A 127 -7.26 -43.22 7.33
CA THR A 127 -6.17 -43.84 6.56
C THR A 127 -6.24 -43.43 5.09
N GLY A 128 -5.12 -43.51 4.38
CA GLY A 128 -5.03 -43.14 2.96
C GLY A 128 -4.61 -41.69 2.72
N VAL A 129 -4.73 -41.25 1.47
CA VAL A 129 -4.35 -39.91 1.01
C VAL A 129 -5.51 -39.37 0.18
N PHE A 130 -5.98 -38.17 0.50
CA PHE A 130 -7.03 -37.53 -0.28
C PHE A 130 -6.44 -36.96 -1.57
N THR A 131 -6.91 -37.41 -2.73
CA THR A 131 -6.33 -37.06 -4.03
C THR A 131 -7.40 -36.68 -5.05
N GLY A 132 -7.04 -35.78 -5.97
CA GLY A 132 -7.86 -35.35 -7.09
C GLY A 132 -8.89 -34.27 -6.76
N TRP A 133 -9.19 -34.04 -5.48
CA TRP A 133 -10.27 -33.15 -5.03
C TRP A 133 -9.82 -32.29 -3.84
N THR A 134 -10.50 -31.16 -3.64
CA THR A 134 -10.54 -30.40 -2.38
C THR A 134 -11.97 -30.38 -1.86
N SER A 135 -12.18 -30.02 -0.59
CA SER A 135 -13.53 -29.82 -0.05
C SER A 135 -13.70 -28.49 0.67
N GLY A 136 -14.94 -27.97 0.66
CA GLY A 136 -15.32 -26.78 1.42
C GLY A 136 -15.74 -27.09 2.86
N ALA A 137 -16.24 -26.09 3.56
CA ALA A 137 -16.81 -26.26 4.90
C ALA A 137 -18.07 -27.14 4.86
N ALA A 138 -18.32 -27.88 5.95
CA ALA A 138 -19.56 -28.63 6.11
C ALA A 138 -20.77 -27.69 6.33
N SER A 139 -21.88 -27.99 5.67
CA SER A 139 -23.18 -27.36 5.89
C SER A 139 -24.17 -28.44 6.32
N GLY A 140 -24.40 -28.51 7.64
CA GLY A 140 -25.19 -29.60 8.22
C GLY A 140 -24.54 -30.96 7.97
N ASP A 141 -25.24 -31.83 7.24
CA ASP A 141 -24.80 -33.19 6.88
C ASP A 141 -24.15 -33.28 5.49
N THR A 142 -23.82 -32.14 4.86
CA THR A 142 -23.37 -32.08 3.47
C THR A 142 -22.04 -31.33 3.32
N VAL A 143 -21.17 -31.82 2.43
CA VAL A 143 -19.92 -31.14 2.01
C VAL A 143 -19.85 -31.05 0.49
N VAL A 144 -19.40 -29.92 -0.04
CA VAL A 144 -19.11 -29.76 -1.46
C VAL A 144 -17.63 -30.01 -1.71
N PHE A 145 -17.35 -30.92 -2.63
CA PHE A 145 -16.02 -31.24 -3.13
C PHE A 145 -15.83 -30.63 -4.49
N THR A 146 -14.64 -30.12 -4.77
CA THR A 146 -14.28 -29.50 -6.04
C THR A 146 -13.07 -30.22 -6.61
N SER A 147 -13.13 -30.61 -7.89
CA SER A 147 -12.00 -31.24 -8.56
C SER A 147 -10.81 -30.29 -8.61
N THR A 148 -9.61 -30.84 -8.45
CA THR A 148 -8.36 -30.08 -8.63
C THR A 148 -7.99 -29.88 -10.09
N THR A 149 -8.62 -30.61 -11.01
CA THR A 149 -8.48 -30.36 -12.44
C THR A 149 -9.57 -29.39 -12.87
N ALA A 150 -9.21 -28.11 -12.98
CA ALA A 150 -10.14 -27.06 -13.39
C ALA A 150 -10.71 -27.31 -14.78
N ASN A 151 -11.99 -26.98 -14.98
CA ASN A 151 -12.66 -27.01 -16.28
C ASN A 151 -12.48 -28.33 -17.05
N SER A 152 -12.66 -29.46 -16.37
CA SER A 152 -12.61 -30.78 -17.01
C SER A 152 -13.55 -31.73 -16.32
N ASP A 153 -14.16 -32.59 -17.13
CA ASP A 153 -14.89 -33.76 -16.68
C ASP A 153 -13.87 -34.79 -16.19
N VAL A 154 -13.92 -35.12 -14.90
CA VAL A 154 -13.04 -36.08 -14.26
C VAL A 154 -13.84 -37.31 -13.83
N GLY A 155 -13.17 -38.31 -13.26
CA GLY A 155 -13.90 -39.42 -12.67
C GLY A 155 -14.72 -38.95 -11.47
N ASN A 156 -16.04 -39.13 -11.51
CA ASN A 156 -16.95 -38.76 -10.42
C ASN A 156 -16.46 -39.27 -9.07
N LEU A 157 -16.49 -38.39 -8.05
CA LEU A 157 -16.23 -38.78 -6.67
C LEU A 157 -17.25 -39.83 -6.22
N ALA A 158 -16.78 -40.94 -5.66
CA ALA A 158 -17.64 -42.02 -5.21
C ALA A 158 -17.28 -42.45 -3.80
N ASN A 159 -18.30 -42.74 -2.99
CA ASN A 159 -18.09 -43.42 -1.71
C ASN A 159 -17.93 -44.93 -1.96
N THR A 160 -16.76 -45.47 -1.62
CA THR A 160 -16.47 -46.93 -1.72
C THR A 160 -16.40 -47.63 -0.36
N GLY A 161 -16.72 -46.91 0.71
CA GLY A 161 -16.83 -47.46 2.06
C GLY A 161 -18.13 -48.22 2.32
N THR A 162 -18.28 -48.74 3.54
CA THR A 162 -19.46 -49.52 3.94
C THR A 162 -20.64 -48.65 4.40
N GLY A 163 -20.38 -47.40 4.79
CA GLY A 163 -21.37 -46.41 5.19
C GLY A 163 -22.10 -45.79 4.01
N THR A 164 -23.23 -45.14 4.27
CA THR A 164 -24.05 -44.53 3.20
C THR A 164 -23.74 -43.04 3.05
N ALA A 165 -23.40 -42.62 1.84
CA ALA A 165 -23.29 -41.22 1.46
C ALA A 165 -23.88 -41.04 0.06
N THR A 166 -24.70 -40.01 -0.11
CA THR A 166 -25.32 -39.69 -1.40
C THR A 166 -24.48 -38.64 -2.09
N VAL A 167 -23.88 -38.98 -3.23
CA VAL A 167 -23.08 -38.07 -4.04
C VAL A 167 -23.94 -37.51 -5.18
N THR A 168 -24.06 -36.20 -5.25
CA THR A 168 -24.64 -35.49 -6.39
C THR A 168 -23.54 -34.77 -7.13
N THR A 169 -23.17 -35.29 -8.32
CA THR A 169 -22.12 -34.72 -9.14
C THR A 169 -22.67 -33.69 -10.11
N THR A 170 -22.04 -32.52 -10.14
CA THR A 170 -22.11 -31.58 -11.26
C THR A 170 -20.88 -31.81 -12.11
N ALA A 171 -21.06 -32.55 -13.21
CA ALA A 171 -19.97 -32.95 -14.12
C ALA A 171 -19.16 -31.73 -14.57
N GLY A 172 -17.85 -31.91 -14.65
CA GLY A 172 -16.99 -30.88 -15.17
C GLY A 172 -17.19 -30.71 -16.67
N LYS A 173 -16.82 -29.55 -17.16
CA LYS A 173 -16.91 -29.22 -18.58
C LYS A 173 -15.72 -28.37 -18.97
N ALA A 174 -15.03 -28.77 -20.02
CA ALA A 174 -14.05 -27.91 -20.66
C ALA A 174 -14.71 -26.63 -21.20
N HIS A 175 -13.95 -25.56 -21.29
CA HIS A 175 -14.39 -24.38 -22.02
C HIS A 175 -14.83 -24.79 -23.44
N ASP A 176 -16.03 -24.37 -23.83
CA ASP A 176 -16.62 -24.62 -25.15
C ASP A 176 -16.75 -23.35 -26.00
N ALA A 177 -16.21 -22.24 -25.51
CA ALA A 177 -16.11 -21.01 -26.27
C ALA A 177 -15.12 -21.15 -27.44
N THR A 178 -15.33 -20.35 -28.48
CA THR A 178 -14.29 -20.10 -29.47
C THR A 178 -13.32 -19.08 -28.88
N PRO A 179 -12.00 -19.33 -28.91
CA PRO A 179 -11.00 -18.40 -28.36
C PRO A 179 -11.13 -17.05 -29.04
N ALA A 180 -11.15 -15.99 -28.24
CA ALA A 180 -11.36 -14.62 -28.71
C ALA A 180 -10.40 -13.64 -28.01
N GLY A 181 -10.30 -12.44 -28.57
CA GLY A 181 -9.48 -11.35 -28.01
C GLY A 181 -7.99 -11.41 -28.39
N GLY A 182 -7.56 -12.41 -29.17
CA GLY A 182 -6.21 -12.47 -29.71
C GLY A 182 -5.88 -11.30 -30.63
N LYS A 183 -4.60 -10.92 -30.69
CA LYS A 183 -4.07 -9.90 -31.60
C LYS A 183 -2.75 -10.39 -32.16
N ALA A 184 -2.59 -10.37 -33.48
CA ALA A 184 -1.29 -10.59 -34.10
C ALA A 184 -0.36 -9.42 -33.79
N GLY A 185 0.88 -9.72 -33.45
CA GLY A 185 1.92 -8.71 -33.29
C GLY A 185 2.36 -8.15 -34.63
N ILE A 186 2.75 -6.87 -34.65
CA ILE A 186 3.31 -6.20 -35.82
C ILE A 186 4.62 -5.55 -35.41
N VAL A 187 5.66 -5.73 -36.21
CA VAL A 187 6.93 -5.02 -36.10
C VAL A 187 7.19 -4.31 -37.43
N ALA A 188 7.39 -3.00 -37.39
CA ALA A 188 7.78 -2.21 -38.56
C ALA A 188 9.29 -2.40 -38.86
N GLY A 189 9.64 -2.54 -40.14
CA GLY A 189 11.03 -2.64 -40.61
C GLY A 189 11.77 -1.31 -40.54
N ALA A 190 13.07 -1.34 -40.84
CA ALA A 190 13.91 -0.15 -40.80
C ALA A 190 13.62 0.73 -42.02
N VAL A 191 13.80 2.03 -41.89
CA VAL A 191 13.65 2.98 -43.01
C VAL A 191 14.99 3.67 -43.26
N ALA A 192 15.54 3.50 -44.46
CA ALA A 192 16.75 4.16 -44.92
C ALA A 192 16.43 5.07 -46.10
N ILE A 193 16.77 6.35 -46.00
CA ILE A 193 16.54 7.35 -47.04
C ILE A 193 17.88 8.03 -47.35
N THR A 194 18.27 8.05 -48.63
CA THR A 194 19.34 8.91 -49.13
C THR A 194 18.72 10.17 -49.70
N GLY A 195 18.93 11.30 -49.02
CA GLY A 195 18.35 12.60 -49.38
C GLY A 195 19.06 13.28 -50.55
N GLY A 196 18.28 13.74 -51.53
CA GLY A 196 18.74 14.59 -52.62
C GLY A 196 18.67 16.08 -52.26
N ALA A 197 19.37 16.94 -53.01
CA ALA A 197 19.51 18.37 -52.71
C ALA A 197 18.19 19.18 -52.76
N ALA A 198 17.16 18.67 -53.44
CA ALA A 198 15.85 19.32 -53.52
C ALA A 198 14.83 18.80 -52.47
N LEU A 199 15.20 17.80 -51.68
CA LEU A 199 14.28 17.15 -50.73
C LEU A 199 13.95 18.10 -49.59
N LYS A 200 12.66 18.46 -49.49
CA LYS A 200 12.15 19.39 -48.48
C LYS A 200 11.44 18.68 -47.34
N THR A 201 10.67 17.65 -47.66
CA THR A 201 9.78 16.99 -46.69
C THR A 201 10.01 15.50 -46.63
N VAL A 202 10.03 14.95 -45.41
CA VAL A 202 10.08 13.51 -45.16
C VAL A 202 8.99 13.16 -44.16
N THR A 203 8.11 12.22 -44.51
CA THR A 203 7.09 11.70 -43.61
C THR A 203 7.29 10.20 -43.45
N VAL A 204 7.48 9.71 -42.22
CA VAL A 204 7.62 8.29 -41.92
C VAL A 204 6.68 7.93 -40.77
N ASP A 205 5.72 7.06 -41.05
CA ASP A 205 4.82 6.49 -40.05
C ASP A 205 5.10 4.99 -39.96
N GLY A 206 5.62 4.53 -38.83
CA GLY A 206 6.09 3.15 -38.64
C GLY A 206 7.55 2.96 -39.06
N TYR A 207 8.45 2.91 -38.07
CA TYR A 207 9.89 2.65 -38.23
C TYR A 207 10.49 2.11 -36.91
N ALA A 208 9.85 1.10 -36.32
CA ALA A 208 10.17 0.62 -34.97
C ALA A 208 11.63 0.15 -34.78
N THR A 209 12.29 -0.33 -35.83
CA THR A 209 13.71 -0.72 -35.80
C THR A 209 14.68 0.43 -36.10
N GLY A 210 14.16 1.58 -36.54
CA GLY A 210 14.91 2.84 -36.70
C GLY A 210 14.76 3.50 -38.08
N LEU A 211 15.09 4.80 -38.13
CA LEU A 211 15.18 5.61 -39.34
C LEU A 211 16.61 6.14 -39.54
N SER A 212 17.13 6.04 -40.76
CA SER A 212 18.35 6.71 -41.20
C SER A 212 18.07 7.57 -42.42
N LEU A 213 18.19 8.89 -42.28
CA LEU A 213 18.19 9.85 -43.39
C LEU A 213 19.62 10.36 -43.59
N THR A 214 20.22 10.00 -44.72
CA THR A 214 21.56 10.44 -45.15
C THR A 214 21.44 11.59 -46.17
N GLY A 215 22.56 12.29 -46.46
CA GLY A 215 22.56 13.47 -47.35
C GLY A 215 22.82 14.77 -46.61
N GLY A 216 23.83 14.79 -45.73
CA GLY A 216 24.15 15.91 -44.83
C GLY A 216 24.56 17.23 -45.48
N SER A 217 24.52 17.35 -46.80
CA SER A 217 24.68 18.61 -47.54
C SER A 217 23.35 19.23 -47.96
N ASN A 218 22.21 18.60 -47.65
CA ASN A 218 20.90 19.09 -48.05
C ASN A 218 20.46 20.30 -47.22
N THR A 219 20.50 21.48 -47.84
CA THR A 219 20.05 22.76 -47.25
C THR A 219 18.57 23.05 -47.44
N ALA A 220 17.86 22.22 -48.22
CA ALA A 220 16.45 22.43 -48.58
C ALA A 220 15.46 21.73 -47.64
N LEU A 221 15.92 20.86 -46.72
CA LEU A 221 15.06 20.21 -45.73
C LEU A 221 14.32 21.27 -44.91
N ASP A 222 13.01 21.11 -44.80
CA ASP A 222 12.13 22.02 -44.08
C ASP A 222 11.43 21.25 -42.95
N THR A 223 10.77 20.15 -43.27
CA THR A 223 9.98 19.38 -42.29
C THR A 223 10.26 17.88 -42.35
N ILE A 224 10.44 17.26 -41.20
CA ILE A 224 10.47 15.81 -41.02
C ILE A 224 9.37 15.41 -40.04
N SER A 225 8.39 14.64 -40.50
CA SER A 225 7.28 14.14 -39.70
C SER A 225 7.46 12.65 -39.43
N LEU A 226 7.61 12.29 -38.16
CA LEU A 226 7.85 10.92 -37.71
C LEU A 226 6.71 10.47 -36.80
N ALA A 227 6.17 9.29 -37.05
CA ALA A 227 5.14 8.68 -36.21
C ALA A 227 5.41 7.21 -35.90
N ASN A 228 5.01 6.78 -34.70
CA ASN A 228 4.98 5.36 -34.28
C ASN A 228 6.33 4.64 -34.52
N GLY A 229 7.42 5.22 -34.02
CA GLY A 229 8.76 4.68 -34.24
C GLY A 229 9.72 4.93 -33.08
N ALA A 230 10.94 4.44 -33.25
CA ALA A 230 12.00 4.48 -32.25
C ALA A 230 13.06 5.53 -32.62
N ASN A 231 14.33 5.12 -32.70
CA ASN A 231 15.45 6.00 -32.99
C ASN A 231 15.42 6.51 -34.45
N ALA A 232 15.77 7.78 -34.64
CA ALA A 232 15.93 8.40 -35.94
C ALA A 232 17.28 9.14 -36.01
N THR A 233 18.04 8.90 -37.08
CA THR A 233 19.27 9.63 -37.39
C THR A 233 19.07 10.41 -38.68
N ILE A 234 19.26 11.73 -38.60
CA ILE A 234 18.90 12.70 -39.62
C ILE A 234 20.14 13.51 -39.99
N ALA A 235 20.58 13.42 -41.24
CA ALA A 235 21.57 14.30 -41.81
C ALA A 235 20.87 15.49 -42.50
N SER A 236 21.20 16.71 -42.10
CA SER A 236 20.64 17.95 -42.62
C SER A 236 21.74 19.01 -42.74
N ALA A 237 21.62 19.93 -43.69
CA ALA A 237 22.37 21.19 -43.71
C ALA A 237 21.44 22.41 -43.67
N ALA A 238 20.13 22.20 -43.53
CA ALA A 238 19.17 23.28 -43.40
C ALA A 238 19.39 24.00 -42.07
N SER A 239 19.48 25.34 -42.10
CA SER A 239 19.72 26.13 -40.89
C SER A 239 18.60 26.00 -39.87
N THR A 240 17.36 25.88 -40.34
CA THR A 240 16.17 25.60 -39.52
C THR A 240 15.52 24.30 -39.98
N LEU A 241 15.13 23.44 -39.05
CA LEU A 241 14.44 22.19 -39.34
C LEU A 241 13.23 22.03 -38.41
N ALA A 242 12.06 21.79 -38.99
CA ALA A 242 10.87 21.38 -38.28
C ALA A 242 10.82 19.85 -38.13
N LEU A 243 10.61 19.38 -36.90
CA LEU A 243 10.33 18.00 -36.56
C LEU A 243 8.89 17.90 -36.06
N VAL A 244 8.10 16.98 -36.61
CA VAL A 244 6.77 16.64 -36.08
C VAL A 244 6.85 15.20 -35.59
N LEU A 245 6.82 14.99 -34.28
CA LEU A 245 7.10 13.72 -33.62
C LEU A 245 5.85 13.23 -32.89
N LYS A 246 5.24 12.15 -33.36
CA LYS A 246 4.03 11.56 -32.76
C LYS A 246 4.25 10.12 -32.33
N ASN A 247 4.08 9.82 -31.04
CA ASN A 247 4.38 8.48 -30.49
C ASN A 247 5.80 7.99 -30.85
N VAL A 248 6.78 8.91 -30.82
CA VAL A 248 8.19 8.56 -30.99
C VAL A 248 8.74 8.18 -29.63
N ASN A 249 9.30 6.98 -29.51
CA ASN A 249 9.87 6.48 -28.27
C ASN A 249 11.35 6.13 -28.49
N GLY A 250 12.21 7.14 -28.43
CA GLY A 250 13.63 6.99 -28.74
C GLY A 250 14.31 8.30 -29.08
N THR A 251 15.58 8.19 -29.50
CA THR A 251 16.42 9.35 -29.83
C THR A 251 16.19 9.83 -31.25
N VAL A 252 15.96 11.13 -31.42
CA VAL A 252 15.94 11.82 -32.71
C VAL A 252 17.20 12.68 -32.82
N ASN A 253 18.18 12.17 -33.57
CA ASN A 253 19.51 12.75 -33.74
C ASN A 253 19.64 13.50 -35.07
N VAL A 254 19.73 14.83 -35.02
CA VAL A 254 20.06 15.70 -36.16
C VAL A 254 21.57 15.98 -36.13
N GLN A 255 22.33 15.37 -37.04
CA GLN A 255 23.79 15.19 -36.86
C GLN A 255 24.64 16.47 -36.97
N ALA A 256 24.32 17.39 -37.88
CA ALA A 256 25.07 18.63 -38.10
C ALA A 256 24.24 19.65 -38.90
N GLY A 257 24.80 20.84 -39.12
CA GLY A 257 24.30 21.85 -40.07
C GLY A 257 23.08 22.66 -39.61
N THR A 258 22.15 22.02 -38.91
CA THR A 258 20.95 22.69 -38.37
C THR A 258 21.27 23.44 -37.09
N THR A 259 21.01 24.75 -37.09
CA THR A 259 21.22 25.65 -35.95
C THR A 259 19.94 25.93 -35.17
N THR A 260 18.78 25.81 -35.80
CA THR A 260 17.46 25.95 -35.15
C THR A 260 16.65 24.69 -35.34
N LEU A 261 16.28 24.04 -34.23
CA LEU A 261 15.42 22.86 -34.22
C LEU A 261 14.04 23.23 -33.66
N ASN A 262 12.99 23.06 -34.46
CA ASN A 262 11.61 23.26 -34.01
C ASN A 262 10.92 21.90 -33.91
N ALA A 263 10.71 21.38 -32.70
CA ALA A 263 10.08 20.09 -32.46
C ALA A 263 8.63 20.25 -31.98
N ASP A 264 7.68 19.70 -32.72
CA ASP A 264 6.30 19.48 -32.28
C ASP A 264 6.19 18.03 -31.80
N VAL A 265 6.02 17.82 -30.50
CA VAL A 265 6.03 16.50 -29.86
C VAL A 265 4.66 16.17 -29.29
N SER A 266 4.11 15.02 -29.66
CA SER A 266 2.79 14.56 -29.24
C SER A 266 2.71 13.04 -29.04
N GLY A 267 1.65 12.60 -28.36
CA GLY A 267 1.39 11.19 -28.10
C GLY A 267 2.08 10.66 -26.84
N THR A 268 2.11 9.33 -26.70
CA THR A 268 2.50 8.67 -25.44
C THR A 268 3.97 8.26 -25.35
N GLY A 269 4.74 8.48 -26.42
CA GLY A 269 6.18 8.18 -26.45
C GLY A 269 7.01 9.36 -25.95
N THR A 270 8.22 9.07 -25.46
CA THR A 270 9.20 10.09 -25.10
C THR A 270 10.23 10.26 -26.22
N ALA A 271 10.25 11.44 -26.84
CA ALA A 271 11.23 11.78 -27.87
C ALA A 271 12.47 12.45 -27.24
N ALA A 272 13.64 11.80 -27.33
CA ALA A 272 14.89 12.38 -26.88
C ALA A 272 15.58 13.14 -28.03
N LEU A 273 15.71 14.46 -27.91
CA LEU A 273 16.30 15.33 -28.94
C LEU A 273 17.83 15.37 -28.83
N LYS A 274 18.50 15.21 -29.96
CA LYS A 274 19.96 15.32 -30.08
C LYS A 274 20.35 16.13 -31.30
N SER A 275 21.28 17.07 -31.12
CA SER A 275 21.89 17.86 -32.20
C SER A 275 23.09 18.64 -31.69
N ALA A 276 24.28 18.25 -32.16
CA ALA A 276 25.53 18.90 -31.74
C ALA A 276 25.68 20.32 -32.31
N SER A 277 24.86 20.70 -33.32
CA SER A 277 24.94 22.01 -33.99
C SER A 277 23.78 22.96 -33.67
N ALA A 278 22.69 22.47 -33.08
CA ALA A 278 21.54 23.30 -32.76
C ALA A 278 21.89 24.30 -31.65
N THR A 279 21.83 25.58 -31.95
CA THR A 279 21.99 26.68 -30.98
C THR A 279 20.66 27.08 -30.34
N ALA A 280 19.56 26.88 -31.06
CA ALA A 280 18.19 27.10 -30.58
C ALA A 280 17.37 25.82 -30.73
N VAL A 281 16.72 25.40 -29.65
CA VAL A 281 15.79 24.27 -29.62
C VAL A 281 14.45 24.76 -29.11
N ASN A 282 13.44 24.74 -29.97
CA ASN A 282 12.07 25.15 -29.64
C ASN A 282 11.17 23.92 -29.65
N VAL A 283 10.36 23.75 -28.61
CA VAL A 283 9.46 22.63 -28.45
C VAL A 283 8.02 23.10 -28.29
N SER A 284 7.11 22.38 -28.95
CA SER A 284 5.67 22.61 -28.94
C SER A 284 4.92 21.27 -28.93
N GLY A 285 3.60 21.31 -28.74
CA GLY A 285 2.76 20.12 -28.63
C GLY A 285 2.45 19.74 -27.19
N SER A 286 2.21 18.45 -26.95
CA SER A 286 1.62 17.96 -25.69
C SER A 286 2.13 16.57 -25.25
N GLY A 287 3.19 16.06 -25.87
CA GLY A 287 3.75 14.72 -25.59
C GLY A 287 4.76 14.70 -24.45
N SER A 288 5.75 13.82 -24.55
CA SER A 288 6.91 13.82 -23.65
C SER A 288 8.21 14.00 -24.44
N VAL A 289 9.07 14.89 -23.98
CA VAL A 289 10.31 15.26 -24.66
C VAL A 289 11.47 15.29 -23.68
N SER A 290 12.67 14.93 -24.13
CA SER A 290 13.88 15.06 -23.33
C SER A 290 15.10 15.49 -24.12
N GLY A 291 16.14 15.95 -23.42
CA GLY A 291 17.43 16.29 -24.03
C GLY A 291 18.51 16.63 -23.00
N THR A 292 19.77 16.60 -23.43
CA THR A 292 20.90 16.99 -22.59
C THR A 292 21.90 17.85 -23.33
N THR A 293 22.37 18.95 -22.73
CA THR A 293 23.43 19.78 -23.34
C THR A 293 24.82 19.19 -23.12
N THR A 294 24.96 18.27 -22.17
CA THR A 294 26.19 17.48 -21.96
C THR A 294 26.22 16.30 -22.92
N GLY A 295 26.74 16.52 -24.13
CA GLY A 295 27.06 15.48 -25.11
C GLY A 295 26.11 15.39 -26.31
N ASP A 296 24.85 15.82 -26.18
CA ASP A 296 23.85 15.72 -27.25
C ASP A 296 23.49 17.07 -27.89
N LEU A 297 23.03 18.03 -27.09
CA LEU A 297 22.67 19.40 -27.50
C LEU A 297 23.81 20.38 -27.18
N THR A 298 25.05 20.02 -27.53
CA THR A 298 26.27 20.70 -27.05
C THR A 298 26.43 22.14 -27.49
N ALA A 299 25.79 22.56 -28.59
CA ALA A 299 25.83 23.93 -29.09
C ALA A 299 24.65 24.78 -28.61
N ALA A 300 23.68 24.19 -27.90
CA ALA A 300 22.47 24.90 -27.50
C ALA A 300 22.83 26.06 -26.57
N THR A 301 22.40 27.26 -26.95
CA THR A 301 22.46 28.45 -26.10
C THR A 301 21.07 28.82 -25.57
N SER A 302 20.03 28.27 -26.20
CA SER A 302 18.63 28.46 -25.81
C SER A 302 17.80 27.20 -26.04
N ILE A 303 17.02 26.83 -25.04
CA ILE A 303 15.98 25.81 -25.12
C ILE A 303 14.67 26.47 -24.68
N SER A 304 13.61 26.31 -25.45
CA SER A 304 12.29 26.84 -25.13
C SER A 304 11.21 25.79 -25.32
N THR A 305 10.39 25.60 -24.29
CA THR A 305 9.16 24.81 -24.29
C THR A 305 7.93 25.71 -24.13
N ALA A 306 8.04 27.02 -24.41
CA ALA A 306 6.98 28.01 -24.19
C ALA A 306 5.63 27.69 -24.88
N ALA A 307 5.64 26.90 -25.96
CA ALA A 307 4.43 26.45 -26.68
C ALA A 307 4.07 24.99 -26.38
N PHE A 308 4.66 24.41 -25.34
CA PHE A 308 4.51 23.02 -24.94
C PHE A 308 3.61 22.89 -23.71
N THR A 309 2.77 21.87 -23.73
CA THR A 309 1.80 21.57 -22.65
C THR A 309 1.99 20.15 -22.08
N GLY A 310 3.02 19.45 -22.57
CA GLY A 310 3.35 18.08 -22.16
C GLY A 310 4.39 18.02 -21.05
N THR A 311 5.16 16.93 -20.97
CA THR A 311 6.27 16.80 -20.01
C THR A 311 7.62 16.97 -20.69
N ALA A 312 8.38 17.99 -20.30
CA ALA A 312 9.71 18.27 -20.80
C ALA A 312 10.76 17.92 -19.74
N THR A 313 11.81 17.20 -20.12
CA THR A 313 12.90 16.84 -19.20
C THR A 313 14.25 17.16 -19.81
N PHE A 314 14.89 18.22 -19.34
CA PHE A 314 16.17 18.70 -19.88
C PHE A 314 17.26 18.75 -18.82
N THR A 315 18.43 18.25 -19.18
CA THR A 315 19.66 18.46 -18.40
C THR A 315 20.52 19.50 -19.12
N LEU A 316 20.82 20.63 -18.49
CA LEU A 316 21.51 21.74 -19.14
C LEU A 316 22.69 22.30 -18.34
N ASP A 317 23.66 22.85 -19.06
CA ASP A 317 24.71 23.69 -18.52
C ASP A 317 24.14 25.10 -18.26
N SER A 318 23.97 25.43 -16.97
CA SER A 318 23.36 26.69 -16.49
C SER A 318 24.18 27.95 -16.79
N THR A 319 25.39 27.80 -17.34
CA THR A 319 26.28 28.89 -17.74
C THR A 319 26.30 29.12 -19.25
N ALA A 320 25.91 28.11 -20.03
CA ALA A 320 25.88 28.17 -21.49
C ALA A 320 24.46 28.34 -22.06
N THR A 321 23.45 27.72 -21.44
CA THR A 321 22.11 27.57 -22.02
C THR A 321 21.04 28.27 -21.19
N SER A 322 20.20 29.10 -21.82
CA SER A 322 18.98 29.61 -21.20
C SER A 322 17.80 28.65 -21.40
N TYR A 323 16.85 28.67 -20.47
CA TYR A 323 15.62 27.88 -20.53
C TYR A 323 14.38 28.78 -20.38
N THR A 324 13.37 28.54 -21.21
CA THR A 324 12.05 29.19 -21.10
C THR A 324 10.97 28.14 -21.22
N GLY A 325 10.33 27.84 -20.10
CA GLY A 325 9.38 26.75 -19.96
C GLY A 325 7.97 27.04 -20.49
N GLY A 326 7.14 26.00 -20.51
CA GLY A 326 5.83 25.95 -21.14
C GLY A 326 4.67 26.18 -20.18
N ALA A 327 3.50 25.63 -20.51
CA ALA A 327 2.38 25.47 -19.57
C ALA A 327 2.26 24.01 -19.06
N GLY A 328 3.26 23.20 -19.39
CA GLY A 328 3.30 21.76 -19.17
C GLY A 328 3.94 21.43 -17.83
N LYS A 329 4.65 20.30 -17.78
CA LYS A 329 5.54 19.98 -16.66
C LYS A 329 6.98 20.02 -17.16
N ASP A 330 7.71 21.04 -16.75
CA ASP A 330 9.12 21.25 -17.07
C ASP A 330 10.01 20.75 -15.93
N ILE A 331 10.88 19.77 -16.24
CA ILE A 331 11.88 19.22 -15.32
C ILE A 331 13.27 19.59 -15.85
N VAL A 332 13.90 20.58 -15.22
CA VAL A 332 15.22 21.07 -15.60
C VAL A 332 16.25 20.62 -14.57
N THR A 333 17.36 20.03 -15.02
CA THR A 333 18.48 19.61 -14.17
C THR A 333 19.74 20.36 -14.58
N PHE A 334 20.46 20.93 -13.60
CA PHE A 334 21.78 21.49 -13.88
C PHE A 334 22.83 20.39 -13.99
N SER A 335 23.58 20.40 -15.09
CA SER A 335 24.67 19.45 -15.35
C SER A 335 26.00 19.87 -14.72
N ASN A 336 26.07 21.07 -14.14
CA ASN A 336 27.26 21.64 -13.54
C ASN A 336 26.96 22.20 -12.15
N SER A 337 28.00 22.37 -11.34
CA SER A 337 27.92 22.93 -9.98
C SER A 337 28.33 24.40 -9.92
N THR A 338 28.50 25.07 -11.07
CA THR A 338 28.91 26.47 -11.19
C THR A 338 27.72 27.41 -10.97
N ALA A 339 27.98 28.65 -10.54
CA ALA A 339 26.91 29.64 -10.41
C ALA A 339 26.19 29.84 -11.75
N ALA A 340 24.88 29.59 -11.78
CA ALA A 340 24.07 29.83 -12.97
C ALA A 340 24.20 31.29 -13.43
N THR A 341 24.39 31.48 -14.74
CA THR A 341 24.54 32.81 -15.35
C THR A 341 23.57 33.06 -16.50
N LYS A 342 22.83 32.03 -16.92
CA LYS A 342 21.79 32.13 -17.95
C LYS A 342 20.41 32.09 -17.32
N ALA A 343 19.47 32.80 -17.93
CA ALA A 343 18.10 32.86 -17.46
C ALA A 343 17.45 31.47 -17.50
N ILE A 344 16.81 31.10 -16.41
CA ILE A 344 16.04 29.86 -16.25
C ILE A 344 14.67 30.28 -15.74
N ASP A 345 13.66 30.09 -16.58
CA ASP A 345 12.25 30.39 -16.33
C ASP A 345 11.46 29.12 -16.68
N LEU A 346 10.80 28.48 -15.71
CA LEU A 346 10.10 27.20 -15.93
C LEU A 346 8.68 27.38 -16.48
N GLY A 347 8.15 28.60 -16.47
CA GLY A 347 6.89 28.91 -17.14
C GLY A 347 5.67 28.72 -16.23
N ALA A 348 4.61 28.13 -16.77
CA ALA A 348 3.44 27.74 -16.01
C ALA A 348 3.40 26.21 -15.89
N GLY A 349 2.82 25.70 -14.81
CA GLY A 349 2.81 24.27 -14.53
C GLY A 349 3.32 23.96 -13.14
N ASP A 350 3.36 22.67 -12.79
CA ASP A 350 4.01 22.22 -11.57
C ASP A 350 5.43 21.76 -11.92
N ASP A 351 6.37 22.70 -11.94
CA ASP A 351 7.69 22.49 -12.50
C ASP A 351 8.72 22.06 -11.46
N THR A 352 9.87 21.59 -11.94
CA THR A 352 10.96 21.15 -11.06
C THR A 352 12.32 21.59 -11.59
N LEU A 353 13.07 22.33 -10.76
CA LEU A 353 14.48 22.59 -10.95
C LEU A 353 15.33 21.71 -10.03
N VAL A 354 16.09 20.78 -10.60
CA VAL A 354 17.12 20.02 -9.89
C VAL A 354 18.42 20.82 -9.93
N PHE A 355 18.71 21.47 -8.80
CA PHE A 355 19.89 22.30 -8.62
C PHE A 355 21.10 21.45 -8.23
N ALA A 356 22.30 21.90 -8.61
CA ALA A 356 23.55 21.19 -8.33
C ALA A 356 24.61 22.14 -7.77
N GLY A 357 25.24 21.76 -6.65
CA GLY A 357 26.35 22.48 -6.03
C GLY A 357 25.94 23.56 -5.03
N THR A 358 26.92 24.35 -4.61
CA THR A 358 26.80 25.31 -3.50
C THR A 358 26.96 26.76 -3.92
N ASN A 359 27.12 27.03 -5.22
CA ASN A 359 27.36 28.38 -5.73
C ASN A 359 26.04 29.12 -5.94
N VAL A 360 25.88 30.28 -5.29
CA VAL A 360 24.69 31.12 -5.45
C VAL A 360 24.58 31.62 -6.90
N PRO A 361 23.41 31.47 -7.56
CA PRO A 361 23.18 31.99 -8.91
C PRO A 361 23.47 33.49 -9.04
N THR A 362 23.99 33.91 -10.19
CA THR A 362 24.16 35.34 -10.49
C THR A 362 22.87 35.98 -11.02
N VAL A 363 22.01 35.15 -11.61
CA VAL A 363 20.68 35.49 -12.14
C VAL A 363 19.56 35.05 -11.19
N VAL A 364 18.35 35.56 -11.40
CA VAL A 364 17.13 35.02 -10.76
C VAL A 364 16.69 33.78 -11.52
N LEU A 365 16.36 32.72 -10.78
CA LEU A 365 15.74 31.49 -11.25
C LEU A 365 14.25 31.58 -10.92
N LYS A 366 13.39 31.23 -11.88
CA LYS A 366 11.94 31.33 -11.70
C LYS A 366 11.27 29.98 -11.86
N GLY A 367 10.38 29.63 -10.94
CA GLY A 367 9.40 28.56 -11.13
C GLY A 367 8.35 29.06 -12.10
N GLY A 368 7.48 29.95 -11.62
CA GLY A 368 6.54 30.71 -12.43
C GLY A 368 5.11 30.54 -11.92
N GLU A 369 4.14 30.23 -12.78
CA GLU A 369 2.76 29.99 -12.33
C GLU A 369 2.54 28.52 -11.99
N GLY A 370 2.06 28.19 -10.80
CA GLY A 370 1.72 26.81 -10.42
C GLY A 370 2.40 26.45 -9.11
N THR A 371 2.67 25.16 -8.88
CA THR A 371 3.40 24.71 -7.70
C THR A 371 4.79 24.24 -8.06
N ASP A 372 5.77 25.11 -7.89
CA ASP A 372 7.13 24.88 -8.39
C ASP A 372 8.06 24.34 -7.31
N THR A 373 8.91 23.42 -7.73
CA THR A 373 9.79 22.67 -6.83
C THR A 373 11.26 22.95 -7.14
N ILE A 374 12.05 23.26 -6.11
CA ILE A 374 13.51 23.16 -6.20
C ILE A 374 13.98 21.89 -5.49
N SER A 375 14.85 21.12 -6.13
CA SER A 375 15.48 19.93 -5.57
C SER A 375 16.95 20.19 -5.28
N LEU A 376 17.38 19.92 -4.05
CA LEU A 376 18.75 20.06 -3.57
C LEU A 376 19.26 18.75 -2.99
N ALA A 377 20.54 18.45 -3.19
CA ALA A 377 21.23 17.48 -2.35
C ALA A 377 21.36 18.04 -0.92
N ALA A 378 21.20 17.20 0.10
CA ALA A 378 21.22 17.64 1.50
C ALA A 378 22.51 18.38 1.87
N ALA A 379 23.67 17.92 1.38
CA ALA A 379 24.96 18.57 1.65
C ALA A 379 25.06 19.98 1.03
N ASP A 380 24.47 20.15 -0.16
CA ASP A 380 24.40 21.46 -0.83
C ASP A 380 23.45 22.39 -0.06
N ALA A 381 22.30 21.89 0.36
CA ALA A 381 21.32 22.62 1.16
C ALA A 381 21.88 23.07 2.52
N VAL A 382 22.70 22.24 3.19
CA VAL A 382 23.43 22.63 4.42
C VAL A 382 24.29 23.86 4.16
N THR A 383 25.04 23.88 3.05
CA THR A 383 25.92 24.99 2.72
C THR A 383 25.14 26.25 2.33
N LEU A 384 24.15 26.12 1.44
CA LEU A 384 23.35 27.22 0.94
C LEU A 384 22.47 27.86 2.02
N SER A 385 21.99 27.08 2.98
CA SER A 385 21.15 27.57 4.09
C SER A 385 21.93 28.35 5.16
N GLY A 386 23.25 28.45 5.04
CA GLY A 386 24.09 29.31 5.88
C GLY A 386 23.84 30.81 5.70
N ALA A 387 23.14 31.22 4.64
CA ALA A 387 22.76 32.61 4.37
C ALA A 387 21.45 32.69 3.56
N THR A 388 20.85 33.88 3.47
CA THR A 388 19.62 34.13 2.69
C THR A 388 19.88 34.52 1.23
N THR A 389 21.15 34.56 0.81
CA THR A 389 21.54 35.01 -0.54
C THR A 389 21.03 34.08 -1.64
N PHE A 390 20.95 32.77 -1.36
CA PHE A 390 20.35 31.81 -2.29
C PHE A 390 18.86 32.07 -2.50
N ALA A 391 18.09 32.22 -1.42
CA ALA A 391 16.66 32.53 -1.49
C ALA A 391 16.37 33.80 -2.30
N SER A 392 17.23 34.82 -2.21
CA SER A 392 17.08 36.07 -2.99
C SER A 392 17.21 35.89 -4.52
N LYS A 393 17.63 34.71 -4.97
CA LYS A 393 17.77 34.34 -6.38
C LYS A 393 16.65 33.41 -6.86
N LEU A 394 15.70 33.09 -6.01
CA LEU A 394 14.53 32.30 -6.35
C LEU A 394 13.31 33.23 -6.42
N ASP A 395 12.50 33.02 -7.44
CA ASP A 395 11.23 33.70 -7.65
C ASP A 395 10.17 32.64 -7.94
N SER A 396 9.04 32.72 -7.23
CA SER A 396 7.88 31.83 -7.42
C SER A 396 8.26 30.34 -7.38
N PHE A 397 8.90 29.92 -6.29
CA PHE A 397 9.10 28.51 -5.94
C PHE A 397 8.46 28.25 -4.58
N GLU A 398 7.63 27.23 -4.47
CA GLU A 398 6.82 26.96 -3.29
C GLU A 398 7.29 25.72 -2.51
N ARG A 399 8.02 24.81 -3.17
CA ARG A 399 8.41 23.53 -2.57
C ARG A 399 9.91 23.28 -2.64
N LEU A 400 10.45 22.74 -1.55
CA LEU A 400 11.81 22.21 -1.48
C LEU A 400 11.79 20.68 -1.42
N VAL A 401 12.63 20.03 -2.22
CA VAL A 401 12.95 18.61 -2.10
C VAL A 401 14.40 18.48 -1.65
N ILE A 402 14.62 17.73 -0.58
CA ILE A 402 15.95 17.34 -0.08
C ILE A 402 16.21 15.89 -0.47
N THR A 403 17.32 15.66 -1.17
CA THR A 403 17.76 14.34 -1.65
C THR A 403 19.10 13.94 -1.01
N GLY A 404 19.39 12.65 -1.00
CA GLY A 404 20.73 12.16 -0.64
C GLY A 404 21.18 12.51 0.78
N ALA A 405 20.26 12.64 1.73
CA ALA A 405 20.60 12.94 3.11
C ALA A 405 21.37 11.78 3.75
N THR A 406 22.58 12.06 4.23
CA THR A 406 23.41 11.11 4.98
C THR A 406 24.14 11.79 6.13
N GLY A 407 24.37 11.09 7.24
CA GLY A 407 25.07 11.72 8.36
C GLY A 407 24.18 12.67 9.17
N ALA A 408 24.79 13.36 10.13
CA ALA A 408 24.15 14.49 10.80
C ALA A 408 24.22 15.73 9.88
N GLN A 409 23.07 16.25 9.46
CA GLN A 409 22.97 17.42 8.60
C GLN A 409 21.89 18.37 9.12
N ALA A 410 22.16 19.67 9.13
CA ALA A 410 21.23 20.68 9.60
C ALA A 410 21.01 21.73 8.51
N ILE A 411 19.75 21.94 8.13
CA ILE A 411 19.35 22.83 7.04
C ILE A 411 18.40 23.87 7.61
N ASN A 412 18.71 25.15 7.42
CA ASN A 412 17.76 26.22 7.70
C ASN A 412 16.86 26.43 6.48
N VAL A 413 15.62 25.94 6.55
CA VAL A 413 14.73 25.92 5.38
C VAL A 413 14.17 27.31 5.07
N ALA A 414 14.01 28.16 6.08
CA ALA A 414 13.64 29.57 5.88
C ALA A 414 14.74 30.37 5.16
N ASN A 415 16.03 30.13 5.46
CA ASN A 415 17.14 30.76 4.75
C ASN A 415 17.23 30.35 3.28
N LEU A 416 16.68 29.18 2.92
CA LEU A 416 16.54 28.74 1.54
C LEU A 416 15.29 29.31 0.86
N GLY A 417 14.37 29.93 1.61
CA GLY A 417 13.10 30.45 1.10
C GLY A 417 11.91 29.48 1.22
N PHE A 418 12.06 28.35 1.93
CA PHE A 418 11.09 27.24 1.95
C PHE A 418 10.66 26.88 3.37
N ALA A 419 10.09 27.84 4.09
CA ALA A 419 9.60 27.61 5.45
C ALA A 419 8.30 26.77 5.47
N ASP A 420 7.53 26.73 4.38
CA ASP A 420 6.16 26.19 4.40
C ASP A 420 6.04 24.73 3.94
N TYR A 421 6.89 24.26 3.01
CA TYR A 421 6.74 22.93 2.43
C TYR A 421 8.08 22.29 2.04
N VAL A 422 8.44 21.20 2.70
CA VAL A 422 9.70 20.48 2.46
C VAL A 422 9.43 18.98 2.29
N THR A 423 9.97 18.39 1.23
CA THR A 423 9.97 16.95 0.99
C THR A 423 11.35 16.37 1.29
N VAL A 424 11.40 15.31 2.07
CA VAL A 424 12.61 14.53 2.38
C VAL A 424 12.57 13.21 1.61
N ALA A 425 13.40 13.12 0.57
CA ALA A 425 13.57 11.96 -0.30
C ALA A 425 14.55 10.92 0.26
N GLY A 426 14.31 10.57 1.53
CA GLY A 426 15.05 9.51 2.23
C GLY A 426 16.23 10.03 3.05
N VAL A 427 16.58 9.28 4.09
CA VAL A 427 17.75 9.51 4.95
C VAL A 427 18.49 8.19 5.15
N GLY A 428 19.69 8.11 4.58
CA GLY A 428 20.59 6.96 4.68
C GLY A 428 21.78 7.20 5.61
N GLY A 429 22.52 6.16 5.99
CA GLY A 429 23.71 6.28 6.85
C GLY A 429 23.42 6.76 8.28
N ALA A 430 24.41 6.71 9.18
CA ALA A 430 24.25 7.05 10.60
C ALA A 430 24.14 8.56 10.85
N GLY A 431 23.11 9.04 11.55
CA GLY A 431 22.89 10.46 11.91
C GLY A 431 21.51 10.99 11.50
N THR A 432 21.09 12.12 12.09
CA THR A 432 19.77 12.73 11.86
C THR A 432 19.82 13.87 10.84
N LEU A 433 18.77 13.99 10.02
CA LEU A 433 18.53 15.21 9.24
C LEU A 433 17.72 16.19 10.08
N THR A 434 18.19 17.42 10.24
CA THR A 434 17.52 18.48 11.00
C THR A 434 17.05 19.59 10.06
N LEU A 435 15.77 19.90 10.09
CA LEU A 435 15.13 21.02 9.40
C LEU A 435 14.87 22.13 10.42
N ASN A 436 15.57 23.26 10.29
CA ASN A 436 15.45 24.43 11.16
C ASN A 436 14.57 25.49 10.52
N ASP A 437 13.82 26.20 11.37
CA ASP A 437 12.98 27.34 11.02
C ASP A 437 11.88 27.01 10.00
N LEU A 438 11.26 25.83 10.13
CA LEU A 438 10.00 25.55 9.41
C LEU A 438 8.91 26.48 9.98
N ALA A 439 8.06 27.05 9.14
CA ALA A 439 6.96 27.89 9.60
C ALA A 439 5.99 27.09 10.49
N ASN A 440 5.32 27.79 11.41
CA ASN A 440 4.16 27.22 12.09
C ASN A 440 3.10 26.83 11.03
N ASN A 441 2.49 25.66 11.18
CA ASN A 441 1.62 25.02 10.19
C ASN A 441 2.34 24.66 8.87
N GLY A 442 3.68 24.63 8.85
CA GLY A 442 4.47 24.12 7.75
C GLY A 442 4.30 22.61 7.56
N THR A 443 4.62 22.12 6.36
CA THR A 443 4.47 20.71 5.95
C THR A 443 5.81 20.06 5.67
N VAL A 444 6.01 18.87 6.24
CA VAL A 444 7.13 17.97 5.90
C VAL A 444 6.58 16.69 5.28
N VAL A 445 7.05 16.37 4.07
CA VAL A 445 6.72 15.12 3.37
C VAL A 445 7.89 14.15 3.49
N LEU A 446 7.64 12.93 3.96
CA LEU A 446 8.55 11.80 3.97
C LEU A 446 8.13 10.87 2.83
N ASN A 447 8.83 10.90 1.69
CA ASN A 447 8.44 10.13 0.50
C ASN A 447 9.39 8.98 0.16
N ALA A 448 10.35 8.68 1.03
CA ALA A 448 11.21 7.50 0.97
C ALA A 448 11.64 7.08 2.38
N ALA A 449 12.29 5.92 2.51
CA ALA A 449 12.68 5.36 3.81
C ALA A 449 13.65 6.26 4.60
N ILE A 450 13.40 6.38 5.90
CA ILE A 450 14.17 7.19 6.85
C ILE A 450 14.81 6.26 7.89
N THR A 451 16.13 6.12 7.88
CA THR A 451 16.81 5.13 8.74
C THR A 451 17.07 5.65 10.16
N ASN A 452 17.52 6.91 10.30
CA ASN A 452 18.00 7.46 11.58
C ASN A 452 17.22 8.69 12.06
N GLY A 453 16.19 9.08 11.33
CA GLY A 453 15.20 10.06 11.73
C GLY A 453 15.37 11.46 11.14
N VAL A 454 14.31 12.24 11.27
CA VAL A 454 14.21 13.65 10.88
C VAL A 454 13.82 14.46 12.11
N THR A 455 14.57 15.51 12.42
CA THR A 455 14.20 16.51 13.43
C THR A 455 13.64 17.72 12.71
N VAL A 456 12.46 18.18 13.13
CA VAL A 456 11.79 19.37 12.58
C VAL A 456 11.64 20.39 13.70
N ASN A 457 12.36 21.50 13.57
CA ASN A 457 12.26 22.62 14.48
C ASN A 457 11.32 23.65 13.85
N VAL A 458 10.07 23.67 14.33
CA VAL A 458 9.09 24.71 14.00
C VAL A 458 9.58 26.03 14.62
N LYS A 459 9.59 27.09 13.81
CA LYS A 459 10.09 28.39 14.18
C LYS A 459 9.28 28.94 15.37
N ASP A 460 10.01 29.42 16.38
CA ASP A 460 9.46 30.03 17.60
C ASP A 460 8.58 29.11 18.48
N ALA A 461 8.55 27.79 18.21
CA ALA A 461 7.71 26.84 18.93
C ALA A 461 7.96 26.78 20.46
N ALA A 462 9.21 27.02 20.90
CA ALA A 462 9.52 27.07 22.34
C ALA A 462 8.80 28.21 23.10
N ALA A 463 8.35 29.26 22.40
CA ALA A 463 7.62 30.38 22.98
C ALA A 463 6.12 30.34 22.66
N GLY A 464 5.73 29.57 21.64
CA GLY A 464 4.34 29.35 21.27
C GLY A 464 3.62 28.39 22.22
N THR A 465 2.30 28.31 22.06
CA THR A 465 1.41 27.48 22.89
C THR A 465 0.32 26.79 22.05
N ALA A 466 0.43 26.88 20.73
CA ALA A 466 -0.54 26.40 19.77
C ALA A 466 0.15 26.13 18.42
N ASP A 467 1.37 25.60 18.48
CA ASP A 467 2.17 25.29 17.30
C ASP A 467 1.68 24.01 16.64
N VAL A 468 1.71 24.02 15.31
CA VAL A 468 1.19 22.98 14.43
C VAL A 468 2.29 22.54 13.48
N LEU A 469 2.48 21.23 13.35
CA LEU A 469 3.30 20.62 12.30
C LEU A 469 2.46 19.68 11.46
N ASN A 470 2.50 19.86 10.13
CA ASN A 470 1.90 18.92 9.18
C ASN A 470 2.98 17.95 8.67
N VAL A 471 2.68 16.65 8.73
CA VAL A 471 3.57 15.57 8.31
C VAL A 471 2.83 14.69 7.32
N VAL A 472 3.46 14.40 6.19
CA VAL A 472 2.91 13.50 5.17
C VAL A 472 3.87 12.34 4.99
N VAL A 473 3.42 11.10 5.12
CA VAL A 473 4.17 9.90 4.73
C VAL A 473 3.53 9.37 3.46
N SER A 474 4.23 9.47 2.33
CA SER A 474 3.61 9.25 1.02
C SER A 474 4.50 8.49 0.07
N ASN A 475 4.10 7.29 -0.34
CA ASN A 475 4.78 6.52 -1.38
C ASN A 475 3.84 5.45 -1.97
N ALA A 476 4.06 5.05 -3.22
CA ALA A 476 3.31 3.94 -3.85
C ALA A 476 3.60 2.57 -3.19
N ALA A 477 4.75 2.44 -2.53
CA ALA A 477 5.14 1.26 -1.75
C ALA A 477 5.13 1.59 -0.25
N THR A 478 4.99 0.56 0.57
CA THR A 478 5.24 0.66 2.02
C THR A 478 6.65 1.21 2.28
N ILE A 479 6.73 2.23 3.14
CA ILE A 479 8.00 2.84 3.56
C ILE A 479 8.04 2.96 5.08
N ALA A 480 9.24 2.86 5.63
CA ALA A 480 9.53 3.25 6.99
C ALA A 480 9.80 4.76 7.03
N GLY A 481 8.84 5.54 7.52
CA GLY A 481 8.98 6.98 7.78
C GLY A 481 9.96 7.30 8.91
N GLY A 482 10.42 6.27 9.64
CA GLY A 482 11.45 6.39 10.67
C GLY A 482 11.01 7.22 11.87
N LYS A 483 11.98 7.74 12.63
CA LYS A 483 11.72 8.63 13.77
C LYS A 483 11.59 10.08 13.32
N LEU A 484 10.45 10.71 13.60
CA LEU A 484 10.25 12.14 13.46
C LEU A 484 10.29 12.80 14.84
N THR A 485 11.15 13.80 15.02
CA THR A 485 11.23 14.60 16.26
C THR A 485 10.69 16.00 16.02
N ALA A 486 9.71 16.43 16.80
CA ALA A 486 9.07 17.74 16.74
C ALA A 486 8.97 18.34 18.16
N ALA A 487 10.03 19.00 18.61
CA ALA A 487 10.08 19.56 19.96
C ALA A 487 9.21 20.82 20.08
N ASN A 488 8.54 20.99 21.21
CA ASN A 488 7.70 22.14 21.55
C ASN A 488 6.50 22.39 20.62
N VAL A 489 6.01 21.37 19.91
CA VAL A 489 4.83 21.51 19.03
C VAL A 489 3.59 20.88 19.69
N GLU A 490 2.51 21.63 19.86
CA GLU A 490 1.29 21.14 20.55
C GLU A 490 0.38 20.24 19.70
N THR A 491 0.37 20.44 18.38
CA THR A 491 -0.52 19.73 17.45
C THR A 491 0.27 19.12 16.28
N ILE A 492 0.13 17.82 16.08
CA ILE A 492 0.74 17.11 14.96
C ILE A 492 -0.35 16.62 14.01
N ASN A 493 -0.33 17.04 12.75
CA ASN A 493 -1.24 16.52 11.73
C ASN A 493 -0.51 15.54 10.83
N LEU A 494 -0.94 14.28 10.80
CA LEU A 494 -0.34 13.21 10.01
C LEU A 494 -1.23 12.89 8.80
N THR A 495 -0.61 12.67 7.64
CA THR A 495 -1.27 12.14 6.44
C THR A 495 -0.51 10.93 5.91
N ALA A 496 -1.16 9.78 5.77
CA ALA A 496 -0.59 8.56 5.18
C ALA A 496 -1.17 8.35 3.77
N THR A 497 -0.32 8.34 2.75
CA THR A 497 -0.76 8.30 1.34
C THR A 497 -0.08 7.19 0.54
N ASP A 498 -0.88 6.30 -0.03
CA ASP A 498 -0.48 5.45 -1.15
C ASP A 498 -0.77 6.23 -2.44
N SER A 499 0.29 6.52 -3.19
CA SER A 499 0.21 7.32 -4.40
C SER A 499 -0.16 6.53 -5.65
N ALA A 500 -0.35 5.21 -5.54
CA ALA A 500 -0.72 4.33 -6.65
C ALA A 500 -1.94 3.46 -6.32
N ALA A 501 -2.72 3.13 -7.35
CA ALA A 501 -3.80 2.14 -7.24
C ALA A 501 -3.34 0.76 -7.76
N PRO A 502 -3.79 -0.36 -7.17
CA PRO A 502 -4.65 -0.45 -5.98
C PRO A 502 -3.91 -0.09 -4.67
N ILE A 503 -4.64 0.50 -3.72
CA ILE A 503 -4.11 0.95 -2.42
C ILE A 503 -3.75 -0.27 -1.58
N SER A 504 -2.49 -0.38 -1.16
CA SER A 504 -1.99 -1.50 -0.35
C SER A 504 -0.84 -1.14 0.59
N ALA A 505 -0.30 0.07 0.52
CA ALA A 505 0.79 0.50 1.39
C ALA A 505 0.31 0.66 2.86
N VAL A 506 1.15 0.19 3.79
CA VAL A 506 1.01 0.42 5.23
C VAL A 506 2.31 1.03 5.73
N HIS A 507 2.37 2.34 5.88
CA HIS A 507 3.58 3.05 6.28
C HIS A 507 3.83 2.91 7.79
N THR A 508 5.07 3.17 8.23
CA THR A 508 5.39 3.24 9.66
C THR A 508 5.99 4.58 10.03
N LEU A 509 5.71 5.07 11.24
CA LEU A 509 6.27 6.31 11.78
C LEU A 509 6.47 6.19 13.29
N THR A 510 7.63 6.61 13.79
CA THR A 510 7.85 6.83 15.23
C THR A 510 7.81 8.33 15.51
N LEU A 511 6.89 8.79 16.35
CA LEU A 511 6.70 10.19 16.69
C LEU A 511 7.34 10.52 18.04
N ALA A 512 8.18 11.56 18.07
CA ALA A 512 8.74 12.15 19.28
C ALA A 512 8.38 13.64 19.36
N ALA A 513 7.36 13.98 20.15
CA ALA A 513 6.83 15.34 20.29
C ALA A 513 6.46 15.63 21.75
N ASP A 514 7.33 16.34 22.45
CA ASP A 514 7.33 16.52 23.92
C ASP A 514 6.31 17.53 24.46
N ALA A 515 5.74 18.37 23.58
CA ALA A 515 4.65 19.28 23.90
C ALA A 515 3.31 18.86 23.27
N ALA A 516 3.32 17.87 22.38
CA ALA A 516 2.10 17.50 21.65
C ALA A 516 1.04 16.98 22.61
N THR A 517 -0.16 17.54 22.49
CA THR A 517 -1.36 17.09 23.21
C THR A 517 -2.35 16.39 22.28
N SER A 518 -2.26 16.68 20.97
CA SER A 518 -3.10 16.07 19.95
C SER A 518 -2.30 15.67 18.71
N ALA A 519 -2.69 14.54 18.13
CA ALA A 519 -2.27 14.09 16.82
C ALA A 519 -3.50 13.74 15.98
N THR A 520 -3.64 14.32 14.79
CA THR A 520 -4.66 13.89 13.81
C THR A 520 -4.02 12.99 12.76
N VAL A 521 -4.77 12.04 12.21
CA VAL A 521 -4.31 11.13 11.16
C VAL A 521 -5.36 11.06 10.05
N LYS A 522 -4.93 11.22 8.80
CA LYS A 522 -5.80 11.12 7.62
C LYS A 522 -5.09 10.44 6.46
N GLY A 523 -5.81 10.20 5.37
CA GLY A 523 -5.25 9.70 4.11
C GLY A 523 -5.82 8.35 3.71
N ASN A 524 -5.17 7.70 2.74
CA ASN A 524 -5.66 6.46 2.13
C ASN A 524 -4.78 5.23 2.38
N ALA A 525 -3.52 5.41 2.79
CA ALA A 525 -2.65 4.31 3.19
C ALA A 525 -2.89 3.91 4.65
N GLY A 526 -2.54 2.68 4.99
CA GLY A 526 -2.43 2.31 6.41
C GLY A 526 -1.24 2.99 7.08
N LEU A 527 -1.30 3.14 8.41
CA LEU A 527 -0.24 3.72 9.21
C LEU A 527 -0.05 2.94 10.52
N THR A 528 1.15 2.42 10.74
CA THR A 528 1.62 2.02 12.08
C THR A 528 2.30 3.21 12.75
N LEU A 529 1.67 3.78 13.77
CA LEU A 529 2.18 4.90 14.54
C LEU A 529 2.73 4.41 15.88
N THR A 530 4.02 4.61 16.10
CA THR A 530 4.70 4.33 17.38
C THR A 530 5.01 5.64 18.10
N LEU A 531 4.78 5.68 19.42
CA LEU A 531 5.14 6.84 20.24
C LEU A 531 6.51 6.64 20.89
N ASP A 532 7.40 7.61 20.71
CA ASP A 532 8.66 7.71 21.44
C ASP A 532 8.40 8.17 22.88
N ALA A 533 9.31 7.85 23.81
CA ALA A 533 9.19 8.24 25.22
C ALA A 533 9.06 9.76 25.44
N ALA A 534 9.51 10.58 24.47
CA ALA A 534 9.32 12.02 24.51
C ALA A 534 7.83 12.43 24.41
N SER A 535 6.97 11.67 23.73
CA SER A 535 5.56 12.01 23.46
C SER A 535 4.61 11.83 24.67
N ASN A 536 5.09 12.07 25.88
CA ASN A 536 4.40 11.75 27.13
C ASN A 536 3.22 12.67 27.51
N LYS A 537 2.93 13.71 26.72
CA LYS A 537 1.77 14.61 26.90
C LYS A 537 0.63 14.36 25.93
N LEU A 538 0.81 13.45 24.96
CA LEU A 538 -0.16 13.21 23.91
C LEU A 538 -1.43 12.57 24.51
N ALA A 539 -2.54 13.30 24.49
CA ALA A 539 -3.81 12.86 25.08
C ALA A 539 -4.83 12.43 24.00
N THR A 540 -4.59 12.77 22.73
CA THR A 540 -5.51 12.43 21.65
C THR A 540 -4.76 11.99 20.40
N ILE A 541 -5.18 10.84 19.86
CA ILE A 541 -4.92 10.42 18.48
C ILE A 541 -6.28 10.31 17.80
N ASP A 542 -6.53 11.15 16.79
CA ASP A 542 -7.78 11.16 16.04
C ASP A 542 -7.52 10.80 14.57
N ALA A 543 -7.85 9.57 14.20
CA ALA A 543 -7.74 9.05 12.84
C ALA A 543 -9.09 8.90 12.13
N SER A 544 -10.13 9.62 12.58
CA SER A 544 -11.50 9.50 12.02
C SER A 544 -11.60 9.81 10.52
N ALA A 545 -10.60 10.50 9.94
CA ALA A 545 -10.50 10.81 8.52
C ALA A 545 -9.54 9.89 7.73
N LEU A 546 -8.98 8.86 8.37
CA LEU A 546 -8.14 7.86 7.73
C LEU A 546 -9.00 6.78 7.07
N THR A 547 -8.69 6.42 5.83
CA THR A 547 -9.39 5.34 5.11
C THR A 547 -8.58 4.05 5.01
N GLY A 548 -7.27 4.11 5.25
CA GLY A 548 -6.43 2.93 5.50
C GLY A 548 -6.47 2.50 6.98
N ALA A 549 -5.89 1.34 7.28
CA ALA A 549 -5.84 0.82 8.65
C ALA A 549 -4.82 1.56 9.53
N LEU A 550 -5.22 1.93 10.74
CA LEU A 550 -4.36 2.45 11.80
C LEU A 550 -3.87 1.31 12.71
N THR A 551 -2.60 1.34 13.08
CA THR A 551 -2.09 0.63 14.26
C THR A 551 -1.46 1.65 15.19
N ALA A 552 -2.04 1.84 16.37
CA ALA A 552 -1.58 2.83 17.35
C ALA A 552 -1.91 2.41 18.79
N GLY A 553 -1.14 2.89 19.76
CA GLY A 553 -1.46 2.62 21.16
C GLY A 553 -0.81 3.59 22.15
N ASN A 554 -1.40 3.69 23.34
CA ASN A 554 -0.87 4.45 24.47
C ASN A 554 0.21 3.63 25.20
N THR A 555 1.33 3.35 24.51
CA THR A 555 2.43 2.53 25.06
C THR A 555 3.18 3.21 26.22
N LEU A 556 2.95 4.51 26.47
CA LEU A 556 3.65 5.28 27.48
C LEU A 556 2.90 5.32 28.83
N GLY A 557 1.56 5.32 28.82
CA GLY A 557 0.73 5.43 30.03
C GLY A 557 0.95 6.73 30.82
N ALA A 558 1.55 7.76 30.22
CA ALA A 558 1.87 9.00 30.92
C ALA A 558 0.61 9.85 31.21
N VAL A 559 -0.32 9.88 30.25
CA VAL A 559 -1.64 10.53 30.35
C VAL A 559 -2.72 9.56 29.85
N ALA A 560 -3.96 9.77 30.27
CA ALA A 560 -5.09 9.06 29.68
C ALA A 560 -5.28 9.56 28.23
N MET A 561 -5.40 8.64 27.30
CA MET A 561 -5.45 8.92 25.87
C MET A 561 -6.80 8.52 25.29
N THR A 562 -7.33 9.37 24.40
CA THR A 562 -8.39 8.99 23.48
C THR A 562 -7.77 8.65 22.13
N ILE A 563 -7.97 7.42 21.65
CA ILE A 563 -7.52 6.96 20.35
C ILE A 563 -8.76 6.62 19.52
N THR A 564 -8.92 7.30 18.39
CA THR A 564 -10.02 7.07 17.45
C THR A 564 -9.44 6.58 16.12
N GLY A 565 -9.90 5.44 15.64
CA GLY A 565 -9.58 4.89 14.33
C GLY A 565 -10.40 5.56 13.21
N GLY A 566 -10.29 5.01 12.01
CA GLY A 566 -10.86 5.51 10.76
C GLY A 566 -11.91 4.57 10.18
N SER A 567 -11.87 4.38 8.85
CA SER A 567 -12.71 3.42 8.13
C SER A 567 -11.98 2.13 7.74
N GLY A 568 -10.75 1.96 8.18
CA GLY A 568 -9.93 0.77 7.95
C GLY A 568 -10.13 -0.25 9.07
N ASN A 569 -9.55 -1.45 8.94
CA ASN A 569 -9.55 -2.42 10.03
C ASN A 569 -8.43 -2.08 11.01
N ASP A 570 -8.74 -1.39 12.08
CA ASP A 570 -7.76 -0.74 12.95
C ASP A 570 -7.33 -1.63 14.11
N VAL A 571 -6.13 -1.38 14.64
CA VAL A 571 -5.59 -2.05 15.84
C VAL A 571 -5.20 -0.99 16.84
N LEU A 572 -6.00 -0.86 17.90
CA LEU A 572 -5.88 0.18 18.91
C LEU A 572 -5.56 -0.44 20.27
N THR A 573 -4.50 0.05 20.93
CA THR A 573 -4.06 -0.51 22.22
C THR A 573 -4.04 0.54 23.32
N ALA A 574 -4.77 0.30 24.40
CA ALA A 574 -4.71 1.11 25.61
C ALA A 574 -3.43 0.83 26.42
N SER A 575 -3.12 1.71 27.36
CA SER A 575 -1.92 1.65 28.19
C SER A 575 -1.93 0.47 29.16
N SER A 576 -0.75 -0.14 29.32
CA SER A 576 -0.53 -1.30 30.19
C SER A 576 0.57 -1.03 31.22
N GLY A 577 0.68 -1.93 32.21
CA GLY A 577 1.63 -1.85 33.32
C GLY A 577 1.23 -0.88 34.44
N ALA A 578 2.18 -0.62 35.35
CA ALA A 578 1.94 0.16 36.58
C ALA A 578 1.56 1.63 36.33
N THR A 579 1.85 2.19 35.16
CA THR A 579 1.47 3.55 34.79
C THR A 579 0.19 3.61 33.95
N ALA A 580 -0.50 2.50 33.72
CA ALA A 580 -1.70 2.48 32.89
C ALA A 580 -2.79 3.48 33.36
N LYS A 581 -3.55 3.95 32.39
CA LYS A 581 -4.61 4.94 32.52
C LYS A 581 -5.92 4.37 31.98
N ALA A 582 -7.02 4.96 32.40
CA ALA A 582 -8.34 4.66 31.84
C ALA A 582 -8.47 5.33 30.47
N ASP A 583 -7.94 4.66 29.43
CA ASP A 583 -7.96 5.16 28.05
C ASP A 583 -9.33 4.99 27.40
N VAL A 584 -9.56 5.73 26.31
CA VAL A 584 -10.75 5.62 25.46
C VAL A 584 -10.31 5.18 24.07
N LEU A 585 -10.80 4.05 23.59
CA LEU A 585 -10.55 3.55 22.24
C LEU A 585 -11.86 3.52 21.46
N ASN A 586 -11.87 4.12 20.28
CA ASN A 586 -12.98 4.08 19.34
C ASN A 586 -12.47 3.50 18.02
N GLY A 587 -12.96 2.33 17.60
CA GLY A 587 -12.55 1.67 16.36
C GLY A 587 -12.93 2.48 15.13
N GLY A 588 -14.21 2.75 14.96
CA GLY A 588 -14.71 3.57 13.85
C GLY A 588 -15.56 2.72 12.93
N ALA A 589 -15.19 2.62 11.66
CA ALA A 589 -15.79 1.66 10.75
C ALA A 589 -14.71 0.69 10.26
N GLY A 590 -15.08 -0.56 9.99
CA GLY A 590 -14.11 -1.61 9.72
C GLY A 590 -14.20 -2.70 10.78
N ASN A 591 -13.46 -3.78 10.61
CA ASN A 591 -13.37 -4.82 11.63
C ASN A 591 -12.19 -4.51 12.54
N ASP A 592 -12.45 -3.81 13.64
CA ASP A 592 -11.42 -3.24 14.48
C ASP A 592 -10.98 -4.21 15.59
N THR A 593 -9.74 -4.06 16.06
CA THR A 593 -9.21 -4.78 17.22
C THR A 593 -8.85 -3.77 18.31
N LEU A 594 -9.61 -3.81 19.41
CA LEU A 594 -9.46 -2.91 20.54
C LEU A 594 -8.90 -3.68 21.73
N ILE A 595 -7.66 -3.38 22.11
CA ILE A 595 -6.95 -4.05 23.20
C ILE A 595 -7.02 -3.18 24.46
N ALA A 596 -7.69 -3.69 25.49
CA ALA A 596 -7.86 -3.02 26.76
C ALA A 596 -6.55 -2.96 27.57
N GLY A 597 -6.41 -1.87 28.32
CA GLY A 597 -5.26 -1.64 29.19
C GLY A 597 -5.36 -2.35 30.54
N THR A 598 -4.30 -2.25 31.34
CA THR A 598 -4.23 -2.87 32.69
C THR A 598 -4.93 -2.07 33.78
N ASN A 599 -5.42 -0.85 33.49
CA ASN A 599 -6.26 -0.05 34.39
C ASN A 599 -7.72 0.08 33.88
N GLY A 600 -8.09 -0.80 32.95
CA GLY A 600 -9.36 -0.72 32.23
C GLY A 600 -9.34 0.32 31.11
N ALA A 601 -10.29 0.20 30.19
CA ALA A 601 -10.49 1.17 29.10
C ALA A 601 -11.98 1.30 28.76
N LYS A 602 -12.35 2.43 28.16
CA LYS A 602 -13.64 2.59 27.49
C LYS A 602 -13.48 2.23 26.03
N LEU A 603 -14.24 1.25 25.55
CA LEU A 603 -14.10 0.67 24.22
C LEU A 603 -15.41 0.86 23.45
N THR A 604 -15.29 1.38 22.23
CA THR A 604 -16.38 1.49 21.25
C THR A 604 -15.86 0.86 19.96
N GLY A 605 -16.45 -0.24 19.51
CA GLY A 605 -16.05 -0.89 18.26
C GLY A 605 -16.44 -0.03 17.06
N GLY A 606 -17.73 0.35 17.01
CA GLY A 606 -18.31 1.12 15.94
C GLY A 606 -19.03 0.22 14.93
N ALA A 607 -18.75 0.42 13.64
CA ALA A 607 -19.42 -0.29 12.57
C ALA A 607 -18.52 -1.37 11.97
N GLY A 608 -18.87 -2.63 12.16
CA GLY A 608 -18.14 -3.77 11.61
C GLY A 608 -18.26 -4.96 12.54
N ASN A 609 -17.39 -5.95 12.36
CA ASN A 609 -17.26 -7.06 13.28
C ASN A 609 -15.99 -6.85 14.11
N ASP A 610 -16.15 -6.32 15.31
CA ASP A 610 -15.04 -5.85 16.12
C ASP A 610 -14.54 -6.91 17.11
N LEU A 611 -13.25 -6.86 17.43
CA LEU A 611 -12.60 -7.72 18.41
C LEU A 611 -12.17 -6.89 19.62
N PHE A 612 -12.86 -7.09 20.74
CA PHE A 612 -12.47 -6.53 22.03
C PHE A 612 -11.58 -7.53 22.76
N VAL A 613 -10.31 -7.20 22.96
CA VAL A 613 -9.36 -8.02 23.72
C VAL A 613 -9.23 -7.44 25.11
N VAL A 614 -9.63 -8.21 26.13
CA VAL A 614 -9.49 -7.82 27.53
C VAL A 614 -8.66 -8.85 28.27
N THR A 615 -7.53 -8.38 28.78
CA THR A 615 -6.52 -9.22 29.43
C THR A 615 -6.43 -8.88 30.91
N ALA A 616 -6.43 -9.90 31.75
CA ALA A 616 -6.01 -9.77 33.15
C ALA A 616 -4.48 -9.78 33.26
N VAL A 617 -3.95 -9.29 34.38
CA VAL A 617 -2.49 -9.13 34.56
C VAL A 617 -2.05 -9.60 35.93
N ASP A 618 -0.73 -9.75 36.11
CA ASP A 618 -0.14 -9.99 37.42
C ASP A 618 -0.51 -8.86 38.40
N ALA A 619 -0.85 -9.23 39.64
CA ALA A 619 -1.10 -8.33 40.77
C ALA A 619 0.03 -7.32 41.01
N THR A 620 1.26 -7.61 40.59
CA THR A 620 2.38 -6.66 40.70
C THR A 620 2.44 -5.60 39.60
N SER A 621 1.70 -5.80 38.51
CA SER A 621 1.74 -4.98 37.28
C SER A 621 0.40 -4.30 36.94
N GLY A 622 -0.68 -4.61 37.67
CA GLY A 622 -2.03 -4.10 37.43
C GLY A 622 -2.61 -3.22 38.54
N THR A 623 -3.61 -2.40 38.17
CA THR A 623 -4.44 -1.61 39.10
C THR A 623 -5.94 -1.87 38.90
N LYS A 624 -6.31 -3.04 38.32
CA LYS A 624 -7.72 -3.40 38.12
C LYS A 624 -8.34 -3.74 39.47
N GLU A 625 -9.08 -2.80 40.02
CA GLU A 625 -9.94 -3.02 41.17
C GLU A 625 -11.30 -3.52 40.67
N ALA A 626 -12.09 -4.14 41.54
CA ALA A 626 -13.50 -4.47 41.24
C ALA A 626 -14.32 -3.26 40.71
N ASN A 627 -13.86 -2.03 40.94
CA ASN A 627 -14.51 -0.79 40.51
C ASN A 627 -13.78 -0.05 39.36
N THR A 628 -12.63 -0.53 38.87
CA THR A 628 -11.88 0.02 37.71
C THR A 628 -11.78 -1.03 36.61
N TYR A 629 -12.92 -1.29 35.94
CA TYR A 629 -13.06 -2.29 34.88
C TYR A 629 -13.09 -1.69 33.48
N SER A 630 -12.84 -2.53 32.48
CA SER A 630 -13.07 -2.15 31.07
C SER A 630 -14.56 -2.09 30.80
N THR A 631 -14.98 -1.07 30.05
CA THR A 631 -16.37 -0.87 29.65
C THR A 631 -16.46 -0.89 28.13
N ILE A 632 -17.21 -1.85 27.59
CA ILE A 632 -17.57 -1.90 26.18
C ILE A 632 -18.94 -1.23 26.02
N LEU A 633 -19.04 -0.28 25.10
CA LEU A 633 -20.18 0.63 24.98
C LEU A 633 -21.23 0.17 23.96
N ASP A 634 -20.84 -0.64 22.98
CA ASP A 634 -21.64 -0.93 21.78
C ASP A 634 -21.55 -2.38 21.30
N PHE A 635 -21.15 -3.32 22.17
CA PHE A 635 -21.02 -4.73 21.80
C PHE A 635 -22.33 -5.29 21.21
N SER A 636 -22.23 -5.78 19.99
CA SER A 636 -23.36 -6.14 19.14
C SER A 636 -23.14 -7.48 18.42
N ALA A 637 -24.12 -7.90 17.60
CA ALA A 637 -24.00 -9.15 16.86
C ALA A 637 -22.99 -9.00 15.71
N GLY A 638 -21.99 -9.87 15.66
CA GLY A 638 -20.84 -9.76 14.76
C GLY A 638 -19.52 -9.55 15.53
N ASP A 639 -19.60 -8.90 16.69
CA ASP A 639 -18.47 -8.62 17.55
C ASP A 639 -18.03 -9.83 18.36
N LEU A 640 -16.75 -9.81 18.75
CA LEU A 640 -16.10 -10.81 19.59
C LEU A 640 -15.49 -10.15 20.82
N LEU A 641 -15.83 -10.66 22.01
CA LEU A 641 -15.13 -10.35 23.24
C LEU A 641 -14.17 -11.49 23.58
N LYS A 642 -12.87 -11.24 23.45
CA LYS A 642 -11.81 -12.17 23.80
C LYS A 642 -11.37 -11.95 25.24
N LEU A 643 -11.47 -13.01 26.03
CA LEU A 643 -11.10 -13.04 27.44
C LEU A 643 -9.75 -13.71 27.62
N GLU A 644 -8.78 -12.94 28.08
CA GLU A 644 -7.46 -13.43 28.44
C GLU A 644 -7.23 -13.25 29.94
N PHE A 645 -6.61 -14.25 30.55
CA PHE A 645 -6.24 -14.26 31.95
C PHE A 645 -4.72 -14.41 32.10
N PHE A 646 -4.15 -13.98 33.22
CA PHE A 646 -2.74 -14.15 33.49
C PHE A 646 -2.44 -15.62 33.81
N ASN A 647 -1.61 -16.31 33.02
CA ASN A 647 -1.15 -17.66 33.31
C ASN A 647 0.38 -17.68 33.34
N ASP A 648 1.00 -17.95 34.48
CA ASP A 648 2.46 -17.96 34.72
C ASP A 648 3.27 -18.98 33.84
N THR A 649 2.69 -19.47 32.73
CA THR A 649 3.19 -20.54 31.85
C THR A 649 3.44 -20.11 30.40
N GLY A 650 3.09 -18.89 29.98
CA GLY A 650 3.66 -18.28 28.75
C GLY A 650 3.06 -18.64 27.38
N SER A 651 1.76 -18.94 27.24
CA SER A 651 1.17 -19.31 25.94
C SER A 651 0.51 -18.14 25.17
N ALA A 652 1.27 -17.48 24.30
CA ALA A 652 0.82 -16.33 23.50
C ALA A 652 -0.40 -16.60 22.59
N VAL A 653 -1.34 -15.64 22.52
CA VAL A 653 -2.31 -15.51 21.42
C VAL A 653 -2.26 -14.08 20.83
N GLY A 654 -1.59 -13.93 19.69
CA GLY A 654 -1.84 -12.85 18.73
C GLY A 654 -1.43 -11.43 19.15
N GLY A 655 -0.13 -11.12 19.07
CA GLY A 655 0.30 -9.78 18.67
C GLY A 655 0.50 -8.69 19.72
N VAL A 656 0.58 -9.00 21.02
CA VAL A 656 1.01 -8.01 22.03
C VAL A 656 2.01 -8.65 23.00
N ALA A 657 3.17 -8.02 23.14
CA ALA A 657 4.22 -8.47 24.04
C ALA A 657 3.88 -8.10 25.49
N ASP A 658 3.33 -9.06 26.24
CA ASP A 658 3.76 -9.34 27.60
C ASP A 658 3.64 -10.86 27.81
N GLY A 659 4.68 -11.48 28.36
CA GLY A 659 4.72 -12.93 28.53
C GLY A 659 3.75 -13.36 29.62
N ALA A 660 3.14 -14.55 29.45
CA ALA A 660 2.30 -15.23 30.46
C ALA A 660 0.78 -14.93 30.44
N THR A 661 0.12 -14.94 29.28
CA THR A 661 -1.36 -14.89 29.20
C THR A 661 -1.96 -16.21 28.69
N GLY A 662 -3.07 -16.64 29.29
CA GLY A 662 -3.93 -17.75 28.88
C GLY A 662 -5.29 -17.26 28.39
N LYS A 663 -6.07 -18.11 27.73
CA LYS A 663 -7.46 -17.80 27.33
C LYS A 663 -8.43 -18.40 28.33
N ALA A 664 -9.50 -17.69 28.67
CA ALA A 664 -10.51 -18.26 29.55
C ALA A 664 -11.02 -19.62 29.03
N ALA A 665 -11.28 -20.56 29.94
CA ALA A 665 -11.60 -21.96 29.66
C ALA A 665 -13.12 -22.20 29.56
N SER A 666 -13.90 -21.46 30.34
CA SER A 666 -15.35 -21.58 30.39
C SER A 666 -16.04 -20.22 30.47
N PHE A 667 -17.32 -20.21 30.10
CA PHE A 667 -18.20 -19.05 30.22
C PHE A 667 -19.60 -19.52 30.63
N ALA A 668 -20.10 -19.06 31.77
CA ALA A 668 -21.41 -19.46 32.29
C ALA A 668 -22.14 -18.31 32.99
N LYS A 669 -23.47 -18.42 33.08
CA LYS A 669 -24.31 -17.47 33.82
C LYS A 669 -24.20 -17.71 35.32
N LEU A 670 -24.23 -16.64 36.12
CA LEU A 670 -24.36 -16.72 37.57
C LEU A 670 -25.67 -17.44 37.94
N THR A 671 -25.54 -18.48 38.74
CA THR A 671 -26.64 -19.34 39.20
C THR A 671 -27.33 -18.79 40.45
N ALA A 672 -26.60 -18.01 41.26
CA ALA A 672 -27.16 -17.33 42.41
C ALA A 672 -28.20 -16.27 41.95
N VAL A 673 -29.40 -16.37 42.51
CA VAL A 673 -30.46 -15.38 42.27
C VAL A 673 -30.36 -14.30 43.35
N LEU A 674 -29.87 -13.13 42.96
CA LEU A 674 -29.74 -11.96 43.82
C LEU A 674 -30.83 -10.93 43.49
N ASP A 675 -31.31 -10.20 44.50
CA ASP A 675 -32.31 -9.13 44.33
C ASP A 675 -31.60 -7.78 44.18
N GLU A 676 -31.67 -7.15 43.00
CA GLU A 676 -31.07 -5.82 42.74
C GLU A 676 -31.59 -4.70 43.67
N GLY A 677 -32.74 -4.87 44.33
CA GLY A 677 -33.25 -3.92 45.30
C GLY A 677 -32.51 -3.94 46.65
N THR A 678 -31.77 -5.00 46.95
CA THR A 678 -31.07 -5.20 48.23
C THR A 678 -29.59 -5.55 48.08
N ALA A 679 -29.22 -6.27 47.03
CA ALA A 679 -27.84 -6.62 46.70
C ALA A 679 -27.13 -5.44 46.03
N VAL A 680 -25.90 -5.16 46.45
CA VAL A 680 -25.01 -4.21 45.78
C VAL A 680 -24.11 -4.93 44.77
N PHE A 681 -23.46 -4.19 43.87
CA PHE A 681 -22.57 -4.73 42.84
C PHE A 681 -21.54 -5.74 43.40
N ALA A 682 -20.93 -5.43 44.54
CA ALA A 682 -19.97 -6.31 45.19
C ALA A 682 -20.56 -7.69 45.55
N ASN A 683 -21.85 -7.79 45.91
CA ASN A 683 -22.49 -9.08 46.20
C ASN A 683 -22.53 -9.99 44.96
N TYR A 684 -22.76 -9.41 43.77
CA TYR A 684 -22.75 -10.16 42.51
C TYR A 684 -21.35 -10.65 42.15
N VAL A 685 -20.33 -9.79 42.30
CA VAL A 685 -18.92 -10.17 42.05
C VAL A 685 -18.49 -11.30 43.01
N THR A 686 -18.81 -11.19 44.30
CA THR A 686 -18.53 -12.26 45.28
C THR A 686 -19.22 -13.56 44.89
N ALA A 687 -20.52 -13.54 44.56
CA ALA A 687 -21.24 -14.74 44.15
C ALA A 687 -20.67 -15.36 42.85
N ALA A 688 -20.17 -14.55 41.92
CA ALA A 688 -19.51 -15.01 40.72
C ALA A 688 -18.20 -15.74 41.04
N MET A 689 -17.35 -15.17 41.90
CA MET A 689 -16.10 -15.82 42.34
C MET A 689 -16.35 -17.12 43.12
N GLU A 690 -17.36 -17.14 44.00
CA GLU A 690 -17.77 -18.37 44.71
C GLU A 690 -18.21 -19.48 43.73
N GLN A 691 -18.91 -19.11 42.65
CA GLN A 691 -19.31 -20.07 41.61
C GLN A 691 -18.11 -20.55 40.78
N ILE A 692 -17.14 -19.67 40.48
CA ILE A 692 -15.90 -20.06 39.79
C ILE A 692 -15.14 -21.10 40.62
N ASP A 693 -14.95 -20.84 41.92
CA ASP A 693 -14.28 -21.75 42.84
C ASP A 693 -15.00 -23.12 42.90
N ALA A 694 -16.33 -23.12 42.93
CA ALA A 694 -17.11 -24.34 42.94
C ALA A 694 -17.04 -25.17 41.64
N ASN A 695 -16.79 -24.55 40.48
CA ASN A 695 -16.80 -25.22 39.19
C ASN A 695 -15.50 -26.00 38.91
N SER A 696 -14.35 -25.47 39.33
CA SER A 696 -13.07 -26.10 39.04
C SER A 696 -11.93 -25.73 40.00
N GLY A 697 -12.01 -24.57 40.68
CA GLY A 697 -10.95 -24.03 41.52
C GLY A 697 -9.65 -23.70 40.76
N ALA A 698 -9.69 -23.69 39.42
CA ALA A 698 -8.55 -23.43 38.55
C ALA A 698 -8.75 -22.11 37.79
N GLY A 699 -7.70 -21.28 37.71
CA GLY A 699 -7.75 -19.99 37.00
C GLY A 699 -8.20 -20.12 35.55
N GLY A 700 -8.95 -19.12 35.08
CA GLY A 700 -9.42 -18.98 33.70
C GLY A 700 -10.92 -19.24 33.48
N ASP A 701 -11.73 -19.45 34.51
CA ASP A 701 -13.20 -19.56 34.36
C ASP A 701 -13.88 -18.17 34.37
N ALA A 702 -14.91 -18.00 33.53
CA ALA A 702 -15.66 -16.75 33.41
C ALA A 702 -17.14 -16.91 33.79
N ILE A 703 -17.63 -16.06 34.70
CA ILE A 703 -19.04 -16.01 35.11
C ILE A 703 -19.64 -14.65 34.78
N TRP A 704 -20.83 -14.63 34.20
CA TRP A 704 -21.54 -13.39 33.89
C TRP A 704 -22.85 -13.22 34.64
N PHE A 705 -23.22 -11.98 34.90
CA PHE A 705 -24.50 -11.59 35.50
C PHE A 705 -25.00 -10.26 34.92
N SER A 706 -26.29 -9.98 35.09
CA SER A 706 -26.87 -8.66 34.79
C SER A 706 -27.02 -7.86 36.08
N PHE A 707 -26.74 -6.56 36.03
CA PHE A 707 -26.95 -5.65 37.13
C PHE A 707 -27.34 -4.27 36.60
N LYS A 708 -28.53 -3.77 36.98
CA LYS A 708 -29.03 -2.43 36.60
C LYS A 708 -29.09 -2.16 35.09
N GLY A 709 -29.39 -3.20 34.31
CA GLY A 709 -29.55 -3.10 32.85
C GLY A 709 -28.27 -3.28 32.04
N ASP A 710 -27.12 -3.49 32.68
CA ASP A 710 -25.86 -3.84 32.03
C ASP A 710 -25.49 -5.30 32.32
N SER A 711 -24.69 -5.91 31.45
CA SER A 711 -24.07 -7.21 31.71
C SER A 711 -22.64 -7.05 32.19
N TYR A 712 -22.23 -7.92 33.11
CA TYR A 712 -20.89 -7.97 33.68
C TYR A 712 -20.32 -9.36 33.53
N VAL A 713 -19.04 -9.45 33.16
CA VAL A 713 -18.29 -10.70 33.09
C VAL A 713 -17.16 -10.62 34.11
N VAL A 714 -17.08 -11.63 34.98
CA VAL A 714 -16.02 -11.80 35.98
C VAL A 714 -15.15 -12.97 35.53
N VAL A 715 -13.84 -12.77 35.49
CA VAL A 715 -12.86 -13.81 35.18
C VAL A 715 -11.90 -13.93 36.36
N ASP A 716 -11.77 -15.13 36.88
CA ASP A 716 -10.73 -15.48 37.86
C ASP A 716 -9.44 -15.77 37.11
N SER A 717 -8.38 -15.02 37.38
CA SER A 717 -7.10 -15.20 36.71
C SER A 717 -6.12 -16.04 37.50
N GLY A 718 -6.51 -16.51 38.68
CA GLY A 718 -5.57 -16.65 39.76
C GLY A 718 -4.81 -17.95 39.90
N ALA A 719 -3.73 -17.83 40.66
CA ALA A 719 -3.07 -18.92 41.37
C ALA A 719 -3.07 -18.70 42.91
N VAL A 720 -3.53 -17.54 43.42
CA VAL A 720 -3.23 -17.10 44.80
C VAL A 720 -4.44 -17.01 45.75
N THR A 721 -5.68 -16.84 45.27
CA THR A 721 -6.88 -16.91 46.15
C THR A 721 -8.09 -17.52 45.45
N THR A 722 -8.41 -18.77 45.73
CA THR A 722 -9.65 -19.38 45.23
C THR A 722 -10.88 -18.76 45.92
N GLY A 723 -11.87 -18.32 45.13
CA GLY A 723 -13.20 -17.92 45.63
C GLY A 723 -13.35 -16.48 46.13
N THR A 724 -12.32 -15.64 46.05
CA THR A 724 -12.41 -14.21 46.40
C THR A 724 -11.81 -13.34 45.32
N PHE A 725 -12.50 -12.27 44.94
CA PHE A 725 -12.00 -11.32 43.94
C PHE A 725 -10.74 -10.61 44.47
N ALA A 726 -9.62 -10.86 43.82
CA ALA A 726 -8.33 -10.22 44.09
C ALA A 726 -8.12 -9.05 43.13
N ASN A 727 -8.07 -7.84 43.67
CA ASN A 727 -7.74 -6.66 42.88
C ASN A 727 -6.31 -6.79 42.31
N GLY A 728 -6.15 -6.40 41.05
CA GLY A 728 -4.91 -6.49 40.30
C GLY A 728 -4.68 -7.84 39.61
N GLU A 729 -5.43 -8.88 39.96
CA GLU A 729 -5.33 -10.24 39.42
C GLU A 729 -6.60 -10.61 38.63
N ASP A 730 -7.76 -10.45 39.25
CA ASP A 730 -9.05 -10.80 38.65
C ASP A 730 -9.62 -9.69 37.78
N LEU A 731 -10.46 -10.08 36.83
CA LEU A 731 -10.99 -9.18 35.83
C LEU A 731 -12.51 -9.04 35.96
N VAL A 732 -12.98 -7.80 35.92
CA VAL A 732 -14.37 -7.47 35.62
C VAL A 732 -14.42 -6.75 34.28
N ILE A 733 -15.40 -7.08 33.45
CA ILE A 733 -15.74 -6.36 32.21
C ILE A 733 -17.21 -5.95 32.28
N LYS A 734 -17.51 -4.70 31.92
CA LYS A 734 -18.89 -4.21 31.73
C LYS A 734 -19.22 -4.16 30.25
N LEU A 735 -20.39 -4.67 29.88
CA LEU A 735 -21.03 -4.50 28.58
C LEU A 735 -22.29 -3.68 28.74
N THR A 736 -22.30 -2.48 28.14
CA THR A 736 -23.36 -1.49 28.37
C THR A 736 -24.63 -1.86 27.61
N GLY A 737 -25.76 -2.06 28.32
CA GLY A 737 -27.06 -2.35 27.70
C GLY A 737 -27.17 -3.69 26.95
N VAL A 738 -26.23 -4.62 27.14
CA VAL A 738 -26.20 -5.92 26.46
C VAL A 738 -26.84 -7.01 27.31
N ASP A 739 -27.61 -7.91 26.69
CA ASP A 739 -28.09 -9.16 27.28
C ASP A 739 -27.28 -10.36 26.76
N LEU A 740 -26.58 -11.04 27.66
CA LEU A 740 -25.74 -12.21 27.34
C LEU A 740 -26.49 -13.55 27.44
N THR A 741 -27.81 -13.55 27.62
CA THR A 741 -28.61 -14.79 27.76
C THR A 741 -28.46 -15.75 26.58
N ASN A 742 -28.30 -15.22 25.36
CA ASN A 742 -28.09 -16.00 24.14
C ASN A 742 -26.64 -15.94 23.65
N ALA A 743 -25.68 -15.51 24.48
CA ALA A 743 -24.29 -15.47 24.05
C ALA A 743 -23.72 -16.88 23.81
N SER A 744 -22.92 -17.02 22.77
CA SER A 744 -22.13 -18.22 22.48
C SER A 744 -20.73 -18.11 23.08
N TRP A 745 -20.15 -19.26 23.37
CA TRP A 745 -18.80 -19.40 23.90
C TRP A 745 -17.95 -20.26 22.97
N ASN A 746 -16.79 -19.74 22.57
CA ASN A 746 -15.76 -20.47 21.85
C ASN A 746 -14.56 -20.74 22.75
N ALA A 747 -14.54 -21.91 23.39
CA ALA A 747 -13.46 -22.35 24.26
C ALA A 747 -12.09 -22.46 23.56
N THR A 748 -12.06 -22.62 22.23
CA THR A 748 -10.79 -22.69 21.46
C THR A 748 -10.10 -21.33 21.41
N GLN A 749 -10.85 -20.25 21.28
CA GLN A 749 -10.33 -18.88 21.16
C GLN A 749 -10.52 -18.04 22.43
N GLY A 750 -11.31 -18.50 23.40
CA GLY A 750 -11.66 -17.75 24.59
C GLY A 750 -12.59 -16.57 24.28
N THR A 751 -13.47 -16.73 23.29
CA THR A 751 -14.29 -15.62 22.77
C THR A 751 -15.78 -15.80 23.05
N ILE A 752 -16.43 -14.68 23.36
CA ILE A 752 -17.88 -14.53 23.50
C ILE A 752 -18.43 -13.80 22.27
N ALA A 753 -19.57 -14.25 21.75
CA ALA A 753 -20.30 -13.59 20.67
C ALA A 753 -21.81 -13.63 20.93
N LEU A 754 -22.57 -12.64 20.47
CA LEU A 754 -24.03 -12.71 20.48
C LEU A 754 -24.51 -13.62 19.33
N VAL A 755 -25.52 -14.46 19.61
CA VAL A 755 -26.12 -15.41 18.66
C VAL A 755 -27.42 -14.89 18.08
#